data_AF-A0A499V3Z4-F1
#
_entry.id   AF-A0A499V3Z4-F1
#
_cell.length_a   1.000
_cell.length_b   1.000
_cell.length_c   1.000
_cell.angle_alpha   90.00
_cell.angle_beta   90.00
_cell.angle_gamma   90.00
#
_symmetry.space_group_name_H-M   'P 1'
#
loop_
_entity.id
_entity.type
_entity.pdbx_description
1 polymer ?
#
loop_
_entity_poly.entity_id
_entity_poly.type
_entity_poly.pdbx_seq_one_letter_code
_entity_poly.pdbx_strand_id
1 'polypeptide(L)'
;MICLAAPSFALSATDGQLRGTGVDGFYDQDRRLLHTLRVLVNGQEPEPVDHGQQGPREAVFRAMCRQPGDPTSAPWLLVTRERAVRRPGSGESGDVIRLHNVNSQEARFTLSVVAATDLADVATVKAGAPVDDVGCEQVEGVARGVRWLCPRDKSRVLLRAEALTTSADGRTAPAGGLPKPELLLDREHPGRAEFRWQLCLQPDEEWSVRLLLQGKTTTVAGHPVPPRLGVPWQTPEVTGHERMAALLKRGLADLEALRLAERSSAAGEREDQFVAAGCPWFLGLFGRDSIWAARMMLPLGTDLARGTLWTLARRQGERHDSFTEEAPGRILHELRPAETRHGDGMVLPARYYGSVDATPLFVVLLHEAWKWGLPEKELKLLLPHARAAMKWVEGAMGGDHLIRYGKGRANGLLHQGWKDSPDAVRDAEGRHIEPPIALCEVQGYAYQAAMAYSDILTALGDGGGEAERWQERACRLRAAFHRSFWITEPKGRRYPAIAVDAEGHPVSGLTSNMGHLLNSGILLDDEERRQVAEALVSEELRTPWGIRTRSARLPGFNPFSYHGGSVWAHDSAIAVHGLATAGFAAEAAALIDGMLDAARALRPPTARALRRLPLTPLRPAGPVPAVLPPPGVGSGLGHAPLLRDARSRSRRSAPPADGTADRALAHGPEFPLLCSGVEARCGHGGRPRRHPRRHRGARHRRQALAHRRPRPLHDLTHSGPRREGDTWYAAGHRNRGVPSPSCTGPFPLRSGVSSHISPTTPAG
;
A
#
# COMPACT_ATOMS: atom_id res chain seq x y z
N MET A 1 -10.95 -12.92 -5.79
CA MET A 1 -10.80 -12.12 -7.03
C MET A 1 -10.82 -10.65 -6.69
N ILE A 2 -10.03 -9.84 -7.39
CA ILE A 2 -9.95 -8.38 -7.19
C ILE A 2 -10.09 -7.68 -8.54
N CYS A 3 -11.03 -6.73 -8.65
CA CYS A 3 -11.10 -5.76 -9.74
C CYS A 3 -10.82 -4.36 -9.17
N LEU A 4 -9.99 -3.55 -9.81
CA LEU A 4 -9.46 -2.31 -9.24
C LEU A 4 -9.38 -1.20 -10.28
N ALA A 5 -9.93 -0.04 -9.97
CA ALA A 5 -9.68 1.23 -10.64
C ALA A 5 -9.73 2.35 -9.60
N ALA A 6 -8.57 2.65 -8.99
CA ALA A 6 -8.46 3.57 -7.84
C ALA A 6 -9.22 4.88 -8.07
N PRO A 7 -10.00 5.36 -7.06
CA PRO A 7 -10.12 4.88 -5.68
C PRO A 7 -11.17 3.77 -5.47
N SER A 8 -11.66 3.13 -6.53
CA SER A 8 -12.71 2.10 -6.45
C SER A 8 -12.15 0.68 -6.69
N PHE A 9 -12.73 -0.32 -6.03
CA PHE A 9 -12.39 -1.73 -6.23
C PHE A 9 -13.56 -2.67 -5.93
N ALA A 10 -13.43 -3.94 -6.29
CA ALA A 10 -14.38 -4.99 -5.93
C ALA A 10 -13.64 -6.26 -5.52
N LEU A 11 -14.08 -6.86 -4.41
CA LEU A 11 -13.61 -8.14 -3.87
C LEU A 11 -14.73 -9.17 -3.97
N SER A 12 -14.41 -10.39 -4.39
CA SER A 12 -15.32 -11.53 -4.34
C SER A 12 -14.58 -12.86 -4.25
N ALA A 13 -15.30 -13.91 -3.89
CA ALA A 13 -14.92 -15.29 -4.18
C ALA A 13 -14.78 -15.54 -5.71
N THR A 14 -14.29 -16.72 -6.07
CA THR A 14 -14.06 -17.17 -7.46
C THR A 14 -15.33 -17.55 -8.21
N ASP A 15 -16.48 -17.60 -7.55
CA ASP A 15 -17.82 -17.70 -8.15
C ASP A 15 -18.41 -16.34 -8.56
N GLY A 16 -17.75 -15.24 -8.17
CA GLY A 16 -18.19 -13.86 -8.43
C GLY A 16 -19.36 -13.38 -7.58
N GLN A 17 -19.99 -14.23 -6.77
CA GLN A 17 -21.07 -13.86 -5.87
C GLN A 17 -20.55 -12.93 -4.77
N LEU A 18 -21.40 -12.02 -4.30
CA LEU A 18 -21.14 -11.20 -3.11
C LEU A 18 -22.23 -11.55 -2.10
N ARG A 19 -21.89 -12.16 -0.96
CA ARG A 19 -22.87 -12.75 -0.03
C ARG A 19 -23.09 -11.96 1.26
N GLY A 20 -22.45 -10.81 1.43
CA GLY A 20 -22.46 -10.02 2.66
C GLY A 20 -21.59 -10.59 3.79
N THR A 21 -20.82 -11.63 3.52
CA THR A 21 -19.94 -12.28 4.51
C THR A 21 -18.50 -11.84 4.33
N GLY A 22 -17.83 -11.48 5.44
CA GLY A 22 -16.42 -11.09 5.43
C GLY A 22 -16.16 -9.83 4.58
N VAL A 23 -15.19 -9.94 3.67
CA VAL A 23 -14.61 -8.80 2.92
C VAL A 23 -15.19 -8.63 1.51
N ASP A 24 -16.15 -9.46 1.10
CA ASP A 24 -16.83 -9.32 -0.20
C ASP A 24 -17.47 -7.93 -0.33
N GLY A 25 -17.39 -7.36 -1.53
CA GLY A 25 -18.10 -6.11 -1.83
C GLY A 25 -17.56 -5.32 -3.01
N PHE A 26 -18.32 -4.32 -3.43
CA PHE A 26 -17.83 -3.17 -4.18
C PHE A 26 -17.45 -2.06 -3.21
N TYR A 27 -16.37 -1.35 -3.49
CA TYR A 27 -15.79 -0.31 -2.64
C TYR A 27 -15.43 0.93 -3.46
N ASP A 28 -15.55 2.10 -2.85
CA ASP A 28 -15.03 3.38 -3.36
C ASP A 28 -14.65 4.27 -2.18
N GLN A 29 -13.48 4.93 -2.25
CA GLN A 29 -13.03 5.90 -1.23
C GLN A 29 -13.21 5.35 0.21
N ASP A 30 -12.62 4.19 0.48
CA ASP A 30 -12.69 3.46 1.76
C ASP A 30 -14.11 3.16 2.28
N ARG A 31 -15.16 3.22 1.46
CA ARG A 31 -16.54 2.79 1.79
C ARG A 31 -16.96 1.55 1.01
N ARG A 32 -17.55 0.56 1.68
CA ARG A 32 -18.21 -0.60 1.05
C ARG A 32 -19.55 -0.16 0.45
N LEU A 33 -19.59 0.04 -0.86
CA LEU A 33 -20.79 0.48 -1.59
C LEU A 33 -21.88 -0.61 -1.68
N LEU A 34 -21.48 -1.88 -1.82
CA LEU A 34 -22.35 -3.05 -1.73
C LEU A 34 -21.56 -4.18 -1.06
N HIS A 35 -22.18 -4.95 -0.18
CA HIS A 35 -21.63 -6.23 0.32
C HIS A 35 -22.36 -7.45 -0.24
N THR A 36 -23.61 -7.27 -0.70
CA THR A 36 -24.42 -8.34 -1.29
C THR A 36 -24.77 -7.99 -2.73
N LEU A 37 -24.58 -8.95 -3.64
CA LEU A 37 -24.95 -8.93 -5.05
C LEU A 37 -25.04 -10.37 -5.57
N ARG A 38 -26.06 -11.09 -5.11
CA ARG A 38 -26.27 -12.52 -5.39
C ARG A 38 -27.16 -12.69 -6.61
N VAL A 39 -26.73 -13.50 -7.57
CA VAL A 39 -27.59 -14.01 -8.67
C VAL A 39 -28.13 -15.37 -8.26
N LEU A 40 -29.45 -15.51 -8.36
CA LEU A 40 -30.19 -16.74 -8.13
C LEU A 40 -31.03 -17.07 -9.38
N VAL A 41 -31.08 -18.35 -9.75
CA VAL A 41 -31.99 -18.90 -10.77
C VAL A 41 -32.89 -19.90 -10.06
N ASN A 42 -34.21 -19.71 -10.14
CA ASN A 42 -35.21 -20.48 -9.38
C ASN A 42 -34.88 -20.55 -7.87
N GLY A 43 -34.38 -19.44 -7.31
CA GLY A 43 -34.00 -19.31 -5.90
C GLY A 43 -32.65 -19.93 -5.50
N GLN A 44 -31.94 -20.59 -6.42
CA GLN A 44 -30.65 -21.24 -6.17
C GLN A 44 -29.49 -20.46 -6.81
N GLU A 45 -28.32 -20.46 -6.17
CA GLU A 45 -27.11 -19.90 -6.80
C GLU A 45 -26.62 -20.83 -7.94
N PRO A 46 -26.32 -20.29 -9.15
CA PRO A 46 -25.73 -21.09 -10.23
C PRO A 46 -24.41 -21.75 -9.82
N GLU A 47 -24.19 -22.98 -10.28
CA GLU A 47 -23.00 -23.77 -9.94
C GLU A 47 -21.76 -23.22 -10.66
N PRO A 48 -20.69 -22.79 -9.95
CA PRO A 48 -19.51 -22.20 -10.58
C PRO A 48 -18.71 -23.23 -11.38
N VAL A 49 -18.32 -22.85 -12.60
CA VAL A 49 -17.56 -23.67 -13.56
C VAL A 49 -16.15 -23.13 -13.76
N ASP A 50 -16.02 -21.83 -14.00
CA ASP A 50 -14.78 -21.19 -14.44
C ASP A 50 -14.74 -19.70 -14.05
N HIS A 51 -13.54 -19.13 -13.92
CA HIS A 51 -13.36 -17.69 -13.70
C HIS A 51 -12.04 -17.21 -14.33
N GLY A 52 -11.99 -15.93 -14.71
CA GLY A 52 -10.79 -15.33 -15.28
C GLY A 52 -10.70 -13.83 -15.01
N GLN A 53 -9.48 -13.36 -14.75
CA GLN A 53 -9.20 -11.92 -14.67
C GLN A 53 -8.89 -11.36 -16.06
N GLN A 54 -9.67 -10.40 -16.53
CA GLN A 54 -9.52 -9.74 -17.83
C GLN A 54 -8.73 -8.43 -17.69
N GLY A 55 -7.58 -8.50 -17.01
CA GLY A 55 -6.80 -7.33 -16.60
C GLY A 55 -7.21 -6.80 -15.21
N PRO A 56 -6.63 -5.69 -14.74
CA PRO A 56 -6.78 -5.25 -13.35
C PRO A 56 -8.21 -4.80 -13.00
N ARG A 57 -9.00 -4.35 -13.99
CA ARG A 57 -10.32 -3.72 -13.81
C ARG A 57 -11.51 -4.67 -13.97
N GLU A 58 -11.29 -5.85 -14.52
CA GLU A 58 -12.34 -6.70 -15.08
C GLU A 58 -12.14 -8.18 -14.73
N ALA A 59 -13.25 -8.89 -14.48
CA ALA A 59 -13.26 -10.32 -14.26
C ALA A 59 -14.51 -10.96 -14.87
N VAL A 60 -14.35 -12.16 -15.41
CA VAL A 60 -15.46 -13.00 -15.89
C VAL A 60 -15.61 -14.21 -14.98
N PHE A 61 -16.85 -14.57 -14.69
CA PHE A 61 -17.25 -15.74 -13.92
C PHE A 61 -18.27 -16.52 -14.74
N ARG A 62 -18.11 -17.83 -14.84
CA ARG A 62 -18.99 -18.73 -15.57
C ARG A 62 -19.57 -19.74 -14.60
N ALA A 63 -20.87 -19.90 -14.66
CA ALA A 63 -21.63 -20.85 -13.87
C ALA A 63 -22.69 -21.52 -14.74
N MET A 64 -23.33 -22.56 -14.22
CA MET A 64 -24.37 -23.31 -14.92
C MET A 64 -25.52 -23.69 -13.99
N CYS A 65 -26.69 -23.93 -14.57
CA CYS A 65 -27.86 -24.45 -13.85
C CYS A 65 -28.23 -25.84 -14.38
N ARG A 66 -28.52 -26.76 -13.46
CA ARG A 66 -29.04 -28.11 -13.71
C ARG A 66 -30.36 -28.26 -12.97
N GLN A 67 -31.29 -29.07 -13.45
CA GLN A 67 -32.54 -29.35 -12.74
C GLN A 67 -32.58 -30.80 -12.23
N PRO A 68 -33.00 -31.04 -10.97
CA PRO A 68 -33.28 -32.39 -10.51
C PRO A 68 -34.37 -33.03 -11.38
N GLY A 69 -34.08 -34.20 -11.95
CA GLY A 69 -35.00 -34.92 -12.83
C GLY A 69 -34.82 -34.65 -14.33
N ASP A 70 -33.86 -33.83 -14.75
CA ASP A 70 -33.48 -33.74 -16.17
C ASP A 70 -33.07 -35.13 -16.70
N PRO A 71 -33.45 -35.50 -17.95
CA PRO A 71 -33.13 -36.81 -18.53
C PRO A 71 -31.63 -37.00 -18.83
N THR A 72 -30.82 -35.96 -18.68
CA THR A 72 -29.36 -36.00 -18.82
C THR A 72 -28.70 -35.18 -17.70
N SER A 73 -27.43 -35.41 -17.44
CA SER A 73 -26.66 -34.59 -16.48
C SER A 73 -26.14 -33.25 -17.06
N ALA A 74 -26.56 -32.88 -18.27
CA ALA A 74 -26.16 -31.62 -18.89
C ALA A 74 -26.84 -30.41 -18.21
N PRO A 75 -26.20 -29.24 -18.17
CA PRO A 75 -26.87 -28.01 -17.76
C PRO A 75 -27.91 -27.58 -18.80
N TRP A 76 -28.99 -26.95 -18.33
CA TRP A 76 -30.00 -26.32 -19.20
C TRP A 76 -29.75 -24.82 -19.41
N LEU A 77 -29.04 -24.16 -18.47
CA LEU A 77 -28.66 -22.75 -18.56
C LEU A 77 -27.16 -22.56 -18.33
N LEU A 78 -26.54 -21.73 -19.16
CA LEU A 78 -25.23 -21.14 -18.87
C LEU A 78 -25.41 -19.71 -18.35
N VAL A 79 -24.66 -19.37 -17.31
CA VAL A 79 -24.68 -18.06 -16.66
C VAL A 79 -23.28 -17.45 -16.73
N THR A 80 -23.12 -16.35 -17.45
CA THR A 80 -21.86 -15.59 -17.49
C THR A 80 -22.04 -14.25 -16.78
N ARG A 81 -21.23 -14.00 -15.75
CA ARG A 81 -21.14 -12.72 -15.04
C ARG A 81 -19.82 -12.04 -15.41
N GLU A 82 -19.89 -10.86 -16.02
CA GLU A 82 -18.75 -9.98 -16.30
C GLU A 82 -18.78 -8.80 -15.34
N ARG A 83 -17.81 -8.72 -14.44
CA ARG A 83 -17.64 -7.62 -13.49
C ARG A 83 -16.65 -6.60 -14.03
N ALA A 84 -17.01 -5.33 -13.97
CA ALA A 84 -16.13 -4.22 -14.29
C ALA A 84 -16.11 -3.19 -13.16
N VAL A 85 -14.91 -2.73 -12.79
CA VAL A 85 -14.71 -1.56 -11.94
C VAL A 85 -14.21 -0.40 -12.80
N ARG A 86 -14.86 0.75 -12.68
CA ARG A 86 -14.59 1.99 -13.42
C ARG A 86 -14.26 3.11 -12.46
N ARG A 87 -13.43 4.06 -12.91
CA ARG A 87 -13.08 5.25 -12.13
C ARG A 87 -14.33 6.13 -11.98
N PRO A 88 -14.57 6.75 -10.81
CA PRO A 88 -15.63 7.72 -10.62
C PRO A 88 -15.60 8.80 -11.71
N GLY A 89 -16.70 8.95 -12.45
CA GLY A 89 -16.84 9.91 -13.55
C GLY A 89 -16.34 9.45 -14.93
N SER A 90 -15.66 8.30 -15.05
CA SER A 90 -15.28 7.73 -16.36
C SER A 90 -16.26 6.65 -16.87
N GLY A 91 -17.31 6.38 -16.11
CA GLY A 91 -18.25 5.28 -16.33
C GLY A 91 -18.79 4.75 -15.01
N GLU A 92 -19.63 3.72 -15.08
CA GLU A 92 -20.24 3.07 -13.93
C GLU A 92 -19.57 1.71 -13.68
N SER A 93 -19.41 1.34 -12.41
CA SER A 93 -18.98 -0.01 -12.04
C SER A 93 -20.18 -0.95 -12.00
N GLY A 94 -19.94 -2.27 -11.97
CA GLY A 94 -20.99 -3.26 -11.74
C GLY A 94 -20.80 -4.53 -12.56
N ASP A 95 -21.89 -5.26 -12.75
CA ASP A 95 -21.90 -6.59 -13.36
C ASP A 95 -22.82 -6.61 -14.60
N VAL A 96 -22.40 -7.27 -15.68
CA VAL A 96 -23.28 -7.74 -16.77
C VAL A 96 -23.50 -9.24 -16.56
N ILE A 97 -24.76 -9.66 -16.52
CA ILE A 97 -25.16 -11.06 -16.40
C ILE A 97 -25.80 -11.46 -17.73
N ARG A 98 -25.24 -12.50 -18.36
CA ARG A 98 -25.76 -13.14 -19.57
C ARG A 98 -26.27 -14.52 -19.20
N LEU A 99 -27.44 -14.88 -19.72
CA LEU A 99 -28.08 -16.18 -19.57
C LEU A 99 -28.28 -16.77 -20.96
N HIS A 100 -27.83 -18.00 -21.19
CA HIS A 100 -27.95 -18.69 -22.47
C HIS A 100 -28.63 -20.04 -22.26
N ASN A 101 -29.77 -20.25 -22.93
CA ASN A 101 -30.48 -21.53 -22.90
C ASN A 101 -29.78 -22.53 -23.86
N VAL A 102 -29.10 -23.51 -23.27
CA VAL A 102 -28.38 -24.56 -24.01
C VAL A 102 -29.20 -25.85 -24.16
N ASN A 103 -30.44 -25.85 -23.70
CA ASN A 103 -31.35 -26.98 -23.86
C ASN A 103 -32.05 -26.96 -25.24
N SER A 104 -32.55 -28.11 -25.69
CA SER A 104 -33.35 -28.23 -26.92
C SER A 104 -34.82 -27.82 -26.74
N GLN A 105 -35.19 -27.36 -25.55
CA GLN A 105 -36.55 -26.94 -25.17
C GLN A 105 -36.54 -25.52 -24.59
N GLU A 106 -37.70 -24.88 -24.61
CA GLU A 106 -37.93 -23.58 -23.99
C GLU A 106 -37.70 -23.65 -22.47
N ALA A 107 -36.90 -22.73 -21.92
CA ALA A 107 -36.59 -22.63 -20.51
C ALA A 107 -37.40 -21.51 -19.83
N ARG A 108 -38.29 -21.87 -18.90
CA ARG A 108 -39.04 -20.91 -18.04
C ARG A 108 -38.48 -20.91 -16.64
N PHE A 109 -38.08 -19.75 -16.14
CA PHE A 109 -37.43 -19.62 -14.83
C PHE A 109 -37.54 -18.22 -14.24
N THR A 110 -37.36 -18.13 -12.92
CA THR A 110 -37.21 -16.85 -12.22
C THR A 110 -35.73 -16.52 -12.07
N LEU A 111 -35.30 -15.35 -12.56
CA LEU A 111 -34.02 -14.74 -12.22
C LEU A 111 -34.24 -13.77 -11.05
N SER A 112 -33.45 -13.91 -9.99
CA SER A 112 -33.42 -12.94 -8.88
C SER A 112 -32.00 -12.40 -8.68
N VAL A 113 -31.89 -11.08 -8.54
CA VAL A 113 -30.66 -10.39 -8.13
C VAL A 113 -30.92 -9.74 -6.77
N VAL A 114 -30.29 -10.27 -5.72
CA VAL A 114 -30.40 -9.75 -4.35
C VAL A 114 -29.23 -8.81 -4.07
N ALA A 115 -29.51 -7.59 -3.63
CA ALA A 115 -28.52 -6.56 -3.31
C ALA A 115 -28.74 -5.94 -1.92
N ALA A 116 -27.64 -5.62 -1.24
CA ALA A 116 -27.64 -4.95 0.07
C ALA A 116 -26.30 -4.24 0.33
N THR A 117 -26.33 -3.25 1.22
CA THR A 117 -25.15 -2.50 1.66
C THR A 117 -25.23 -2.09 3.12
N ASP A 118 -24.08 -1.95 3.76
CA ASP A 118 -23.85 -1.51 5.13
C ASP A 118 -23.17 -0.12 5.16
N LEU A 119 -22.66 0.33 4.01
CA LEU A 119 -21.83 1.53 3.84
C LEU A 119 -20.68 1.61 4.87
N ALA A 120 -20.18 0.44 5.30
CA ALA A 120 -19.10 0.33 6.26
C ALA A 120 -17.82 0.97 5.71
N ASP A 121 -17.02 1.58 6.58
CA ASP A 121 -15.65 1.95 6.22
C ASP A 121 -14.75 0.71 6.15
N VAL A 122 -13.70 0.82 5.35
CA VAL A 122 -12.78 -0.27 5.05
C VAL A 122 -12.06 -0.78 6.30
N ALA A 123 -11.90 0.05 7.34
CA ALA A 123 -11.28 -0.34 8.60
C ALA A 123 -12.24 -1.19 9.47
N THR A 124 -13.51 -0.81 9.55
CA THR A 124 -14.56 -1.64 10.18
C THR A 124 -14.65 -3.02 9.51
N VAL A 125 -14.62 -3.07 8.17
CA VAL A 125 -14.60 -4.35 7.42
C VAL A 125 -13.31 -5.13 7.67
N LYS A 126 -12.15 -4.48 7.69
CA LYS A 126 -10.84 -5.10 7.98
C LYS A 126 -10.79 -5.72 9.39
N ALA A 127 -11.42 -5.07 10.37
CA ALA A 127 -11.54 -5.55 11.74
C ALA A 127 -12.49 -6.74 11.90
N GLY A 128 -13.28 -7.09 10.87
CA GLY A 128 -14.29 -8.14 10.94
C GLY A 128 -15.47 -7.80 11.84
N ALA A 129 -15.68 -6.51 12.14
CA ALA A 129 -16.78 -6.07 12.98
C ALA A 129 -18.14 -6.23 12.27
N PRO A 130 -19.21 -6.64 12.97
CA PRO A 130 -20.55 -6.67 12.39
C PRO A 130 -21.05 -5.25 12.11
N VAL A 131 -21.76 -5.07 11.01
CA VAL A 131 -22.40 -3.80 10.61
C VAL A 131 -23.77 -4.13 10.06
N ASP A 132 -24.78 -3.38 10.48
CA ASP A 132 -26.17 -3.56 10.03
C ASP A 132 -26.37 -3.06 8.59
N ASP A 133 -27.25 -3.74 7.84
CA ASP A 133 -27.68 -3.31 6.51
C ASP A 133 -28.33 -1.90 6.60
N VAL A 134 -27.90 -0.96 5.75
CA VAL A 134 -28.45 0.39 5.64
C VAL A 134 -29.80 0.33 4.95
N GLY A 135 -30.79 1.10 5.43
CA GLY A 135 -32.13 1.17 4.82
C GLY A 135 -32.13 1.59 3.34
N CYS A 136 -33.04 1.01 2.57
CA CYS A 136 -33.13 1.17 1.12
C CYS A 136 -34.48 1.74 0.67
N GLU A 137 -34.49 2.44 -0.48
CA GLU A 137 -35.69 3.00 -1.08
C GLU A 137 -35.69 2.77 -2.61
N GLN A 138 -36.88 2.59 -3.20
CA GLN A 138 -37.02 2.51 -4.65
C GLN A 138 -36.79 3.89 -5.28
N VAL A 139 -36.11 3.91 -6.43
CA VAL A 139 -35.95 5.11 -7.26
C VAL A 139 -36.72 4.93 -8.56
N GLU A 140 -37.55 5.92 -8.88
CA GLU A 140 -38.24 5.99 -10.17
C GLU A 140 -37.37 6.62 -11.26
N GLY A 141 -37.51 6.11 -12.49
CA GLY A 141 -36.70 6.52 -13.64
C GLY A 141 -36.89 5.59 -14.83
N VAL A 142 -36.08 5.80 -15.88
CA VAL A 142 -36.12 4.99 -17.12
C VAL A 142 -35.82 3.50 -16.83
N ALA A 143 -34.83 3.26 -15.97
CA ALA A 143 -34.49 1.95 -15.41
C ALA A 143 -34.99 1.84 -13.96
N ARG A 144 -35.39 0.63 -13.54
CA ARG A 144 -35.69 0.36 -12.12
C ARG A 144 -34.39 0.38 -11.32
N GLY A 145 -34.41 1.02 -10.15
CA GLY A 145 -33.28 1.06 -9.25
C GLY A 145 -33.66 1.19 -7.79
N VAL A 146 -32.68 0.96 -6.94
CA VAL A 146 -32.74 1.11 -5.48
C VAL A 146 -31.62 2.03 -5.02
N ARG A 147 -31.91 2.88 -4.04
CA ARG A 147 -30.96 3.79 -3.40
C ARG A 147 -30.80 3.45 -1.93
N TRP A 148 -29.56 3.56 -1.47
CA TRP A 148 -29.19 3.56 -0.06
C TRP A 148 -28.54 4.89 0.30
N LEU A 149 -28.82 5.37 1.51
CA LEU A 149 -28.26 6.62 2.04
C LEU A 149 -27.73 6.40 3.45
N CYS A 150 -26.43 6.58 3.65
CA CYS A 150 -25.82 6.57 4.96
C CYS A 150 -26.33 7.77 5.78
N PRO A 151 -27.01 7.56 6.91
CA PRO A 151 -27.50 8.66 7.75
C PRO A 151 -26.36 9.42 8.44
N ARG A 152 -25.18 8.80 8.58
CA ARG A 152 -24.03 9.35 9.33
C ARG A 152 -23.21 10.36 8.53
N ASP A 153 -22.92 10.09 7.26
CA ASP A 153 -21.97 10.89 6.45
C ASP A 153 -22.48 11.31 5.06
N LYS A 154 -23.76 11.05 4.76
CA LYS A 154 -24.41 11.33 3.47
C LYS A 154 -23.80 10.59 2.27
N SER A 155 -22.95 9.58 2.51
CA SER A 155 -22.55 8.63 1.47
C SER A 155 -23.79 7.93 0.94
N ARG A 156 -23.88 7.73 -0.38
CA ARG A 156 -25.05 7.13 -1.02
C ARG A 156 -24.64 6.18 -2.13
N VAL A 157 -25.50 5.20 -2.38
CA VAL A 157 -25.35 4.21 -3.44
C VAL A 157 -26.65 4.12 -4.22
N LEU A 158 -26.54 4.06 -5.54
CA LEU A 158 -27.63 3.79 -6.46
C LEU A 158 -27.24 2.55 -7.28
N LEU A 159 -28.10 1.52 -7.24
CA LEU A 159 -28.00 0.35 -8.10
C LEU A 159 -29.19 0.35 -9.07
N ARG A 160 -28.91 0.25 -10.37
CA ARG A 160 -29.94 0.19 -11.44
C ARG A 160 -29.81 -1.11 -12.22
N ALA A 161 -30.93 -1.66 -12.67
CA ALA A 161 -30.95 -2.84 -13.52
C ALA A 161 -31.51 -2.49 -14.91
N GLU A 162 -30.72 -2.74 -15.94
CA GLU A 162 -31.02 -2.42 -17.35
C GLU A 162 -30.90 -3.68 -18.21
N ALA A 163 -32.02 -4.18 -18.73
CA ALA A 163 -32.01 -5.30 -19.66
C ALA A 163 -31.42 -4.84 -21.02
N LEU A 164 -30.63 -5.72 -21.65
CA LEU A 164 -29.87 -5.42 -22.86
C LEU A 164 -30.35 -6.29 -24.03
N THR A 165 -30.44 -5.69 -25.23
CA THR A 165 -30.50 -6.43 -26.51
C THR A 165 -29.12 -6.48 -27.15
N THR A 166 -28.75 -7.62 -27.73
CA THR A 166 -27.62 -7.75 -28.65
C THR A 166 -28.11 -7.54 -30.09
N SER A 167 -27.56 -6.58 -30.82
CA SER A 167 -27.81 -6.42 -32.26
C SER A 167 -27.00 -7.43 -33.08
N ALA A 168 -27.38 -7.64 -34.35
CA ALA A 168 -26.75 -8.62 -35.23
C ALA A 168 -25.24 -8.38 -35.51
N ASP A 169 -24.71 -7.21 -35.20
CA ASP A 169 -23.28 -6.86 -35.22
C ASP A 169 -22.55 -7.17 -33.89
N GLY A 170 -23.21 -7.86 -32.95
CA GLY A 170 -22.68 -8.24 -31.64
C GLY A 170 -22.68 -7.14 -30.58
N ARG A 171 -23.24 -5.95 -30.87
CA ARG A 171 -23.25 -4.84 -29.90
C ARG A 171 -24.43 -4.97 -28.93
N THR A 172 -24.15 -4.83 -27.62
CA THR A 172 -25.19 -4.86 -26.58
C THR A 172 -25.60 -3.44 -26.16
N ALA A 173 -26.90 -3.14 -26.23
CA ALA A 173 -27.47 -1.84 -25.87
C ALA A 173 -28.73 -1.98 -24.99
N PRO A 174 -29.07 -1.00 -24.13
CA PRO A 174 -30.35 -0.97 -23.43
C PRO A 174 -31.51 -0.89 -24.42
N ALA A 175 -32.57 -1.67 -24.21
CA ALA A 175 -33.72 -1.74 -25.10
C ALA A 175 -35.04 -1.43 -24.39
N GLY A 176 -35.89 -0.63 -25.04
CA GLY A 176 -37.29 -0.48 -24.65
C GLY A 176 -38.08 -1.74 -24.99
N GLY A 177 -39.00 -2.14 -24.10
CA GLY A 177 -39.89 -3.30 -24.30
C GLY A 177 -39.40 -4.62 -23.71
N LEU A 178 -38.13 -4.73 -23.27
CA LEU A 178 -37.65 -5.90 -22.53
C LEU A 178 -38.28 -6.00 -21.12
N PRO A 179 -38.35 -7.21 -20.53
CA PRO A 179 -38.89 -7.42 -19.18
C PRO A 179 -38.22 -6.53 -18.13
N LYS A 180 -39.00 -5.65 -17.52
CA LYS A 180 -38.57 -4.86 -16.35
C LYS A 180 -38.65 -5.74 -15.10
N PRO A 181 -37.71 -5.61 -14.15
CA PRO A 181 -37.81 -6.35 -12.89
C PRO A 181 -39.00 -5.86 -12.07
N GLU A 182 -39.65 -6.80 -11.41
CA GLU A 182 -40.32 -6.52 -10.13
C GLU A 182 -39.23 -6.18 -9.10
N LEU A 183 -39.42 -5.09 -8.34
CA LEU A 183 -38.49 -4.72 -7.28
C LEU A 183 -39.16 -4.98 -5.94
N LEU A 184 -38.64 -5.94 -5.19
CA LEU A 184 -39.10 -6.30 -3.87
C LEU A 184 -38.13 -5.71 -2.85
N LEU A 185 -38.65 -4.91 -1.92
CA LEU A 185 -37.90 -4.41 -0.77
C LEU A 185 -38.31 -5.25 0.44
N ASP A 186 -37.34 -5.82 1.13
CA ASP A 186 -37.58 -6.64 2.32
C ASP A 186 -38.11 -5.73 3.46
N ARG A 187 -39.32 -6.02 3.95
CA ARG A 187 -39.97 -5.25 5.02
C ARG A 187 -39.48 -5.64 6.41
N GLU A 188 -38.89 -6.83 6.55
CA GLU A 188 -38.31 -7.33 7.79
C GLU A 188 -36.84 -6.91 7.89
N HIS A 189 -36.13 -6.86 6.76
CA HIS A 189 -34.74 -6.39 6.64
C HIS A 189 -34.66 -5.17 5.71
N PRO A 190 -34.97 -3.94 6.18
CA PRO A 190 -35.21 -2.76 5.35
C PRO A 190 -34.04 -2.28 4.47
N GLY A 191 -32.87 -2.90 4.54
CA GLY A 191 -31.73 -2.64 3.65
C GLY A 191 -31.58 -3.57 2.44
N ARG A 192 -32.44 -4.60 2.29
CA ARG A 192 -32.33 -5.58 1.21
C ARG A 192 -33.33 -5.33 0.08
N ALA A 193 -32.84 -5.42 -1.15
CA ALA A 193 -33.64 -5.33 -2.36
C ALA A 193 -33.40 -6.53 -3.28
N GLU A 194 -34.48 -7.08 -3.82
CA GLU A 194 -34.46 -8.12 -4.86
C GLU A 194 -35.04 -7.56 -6.16
N PHE A 195 -34.24 -7.61 -7.23
CA PHE A 195 -34.74 -7.44 -8.59
C PHE A 195 -35.13 -8.81 -9.13
N ARG A 196 -36.40 -9.01 -9.48
CA ARG A 196 -36.95 -10.29 -9.93
C ARG A 196 -37.49 -10.21 -11.34
N TRP A 197 -37.10 -11.15 -12.20
CA TRP A 197 -37.61 -11.32 -13.55
C TRP A 197 -38.21 -12.72 -13.71
N GLN A 198 -39.37 -12.81 -14.35
CA GLN A 198 -39.84 -14.06 -14.94
C GLN A 198 -39.38 -14.09 -16.39
N LEU A 199 -38.57 -15.08 -16.74
CA LEU A 199 -37.97 -15.22 -18.06
C LEU A 199 -38.42 -16.51 -18.74
N CYS A 200 -38.46 -16.44 -20.06
CA CYS A 200 -38.82 -17.51 -20.98
C CYS A 200 -37.84 -17.38 -22.15
N LEU A 201 -36.92 -18.34 -22.28
CA LEU A 201 -35.90 -18.34 -23.33
C LEU A 201 -36.12 -19.54 -24.25
N GLN A 202 -36.20 -19.31 -25.54
CA GLN A 202 -36.23 -20.35 -26.56
C GLN A 202 -34.89 -21.12 -26.63
N PRO A 203 -34.83 -22.30 -27.28
CA PRO A 203 -33.57 -23.00 -27.50
C PRO A 203 -32.54 -22.09 -28.19
N ASP A 204 -31.30 -22.08 -27.67
CA ASP A 204 -30.18 -21.22 -28.11
C ASP A 204 -30.39 -19.70 -27.91
N GLU A 205 -31.45 -19.27 -27.23
CA GLU A 205 -31.69 -17.84 -26.95
C GLU A 205 -30.81 -17.32 -25.80
N GLU A 206 -30.24 -16.13 -25.99
CA GLU A 206 -29.52 -15.38 -24.96
C GLU A 206 -30.34 -14.18 -24.44
N TRP A 207 -30.28 -13.96 -23.13
CA TRP A 207 -30.79 -12.74 -22.50
C TRP A 207 -29.74 -12.13 -21.57
N SER A 208 -29.69 -10.81 -21.47
CA SER A 208 -28.69 -10.09 -20.67
C SER A 208 -29.26 -8.94 -19.85
N VAL A 209 -28.70 -8.73 -18.65
CA VAL A 209 -28.97 -7.57 -17.80
C VAL A 209 -27.65 -6.94 -17.33
N ARG A 210 -27.61 -5.61 -17.32
CA ARG A 210 -26.55 -4.82 -16.69
C ARG A 210 -27.03 -4.30 -15.34
N LEU A 211 -26.22 -4.52 -14.32
CA LEU A 211 -26.35 -3.98 -12.98
C LEU A 211 -25.36 -2.81 -12.84
N LEU A 212 -25.88 -1.59 -12.83
CA LEU A 212 -25.11 -0.35 -12.81
C LEU A 212 -25.01 0.20 -11.39
N LEU A 213 -23.78 0.31 -10.87
CA LEU A 213 -23.47 0.82 -9.55
C LEU A 213 -22.89 2.24 -9.61
N GLN A 214 -23.58 3.19 -8.97
CA GLN A 214 -23.07 4.54 -8.70
C GLN A 214 -22.91 4.76 -7.19
N GLY A 215 -21.67 4.96 -6.75
CA GLY A 215 -21.37 5.48 -5.42
C GLY A 215 -21.20 7.00 -5.43
N LYS A 216 -21.54 7.65 -4.31
CA LYS A 216 -21.00 8.96 -3.94
C LYS A 216 -20.67 8.95 -2.46
N THR A 217 -19.41 9.13 -2.15
CA THR A 217 -18.84 9.16 -0.80
C THR A 217 -18.48 10.58 -0.38
N THR A 218 -18.40 10.83 0.92
CA THR A 218 -17.91 12.09 1.49
C THR A 218 -16.41 11.98 1.75
N THR A 219 -15.63 12.97 1.31
CA THR A 219 -14.17 13.00 1.46
C THR A 219 -13.71 14.35 2.03
N VAL A 220 -12.58 14.38 2.74
CA VAL A 220 -11.95 15.62 3.20
C VAL A 220 -11.52 16.52 2.04
N ALA A 221 -11.45 17.83 2.30
CA ALA A 221 -11.00 18.80 1.31
C ALA A 221 -9.58 18.49 0.81
N GLY A 222 -9.40 18.53 -0.51
CA GLY A 222 -8.13 18.18 -1.16
C GLY A 222 -7.81 16.68 -1.16
N HIS A 223 -8.80 15.79 -1.02
CA HIS A 223 -8.59 14.36 -1.25
C HIS A 223 -8.26 14.09 -2.73
N PRO A 224 -7.29 13.19 -3.02
CA PRO A 224 -6.96 12.76 -4.37
C PRO A 224 -8.14 12.20 -5.17
N VAL A 225 -8.03 12.32 -6.49
CA VAL A 225 -9.04 11.94 -7.48
C VAL A 225 -8.45 10.95 -8.50
N PRO A 226 -9.28 10.26 -9.29
CA PRO A 226 -8.77 9.49 -10.42
C PRO A 226 -8.08 10.41 -11.44
N PRO A 227 -6.93 10.01 -12.01
CA PRO A 227 -6.21 10.82 -12.98
C PRO A 227 -6.97 10.95 -14.31
N ARG A 228 -6.86 12.13 -14.90
CA ARG A 228 -7.39 12.47 -16.24
C ARG A 228 -6.40 12.14 -17.35
N LEU A 229 -5.10 12.30 -17.12
CA LEU A 229 -4.08 12.07 -18.15
C LEU A 229 -3.64 10.59 -18.20
N GLY A 230 -2.92 10.23 -19.27
CA GLY A 230 -2.28 8.94 -19.45
C GLY A 230 -1.22 8.62 -18.38
N VAL A 231 -0.53 7.48 -18.53
CA VAL A 231 0.52 7.07 -17.59
C VAL A 231 1.72 8.04 -17.62
N PRO A 232 2.31 8.38 -16.46
CA PRO A 232 3.46 9.29 -16.34
C PRO A 232 4.80 8.54 -16.41
N TRP A 233 4.85 7.46 -17.18
CA TRP A 233 6.02 6.59 -17.37
C TRP A 233 6.00 5.96 -18.77
N GLN A 234 7.17 5.55 -19.24
CA GLN A 234 7.34 4.81 -20.49
C GLN A 234 7.11 3.30 -20.25
N THR A 235 6.65 2.60 -21.27
CA THR A 235 6.51 1.13 -21.24
C THR A 235 7.73 0.51 -21.94
N PRO A 236 8.60 -0.23 -21.23
CA PRO A 236 9.77 -0.85 -21.83
C PRO A 236 9.40 -2.16 -22.54
N GLU A 237 10.23 -2.56 -23.51
CA GLU A 237 10.20 -3.90 -24.10
C GLU A 237 11.15 -4.83 -23.32
N VAL A 238 10.75 -6.08 -23.10
CA VAL A 238 11.56 -7.09 -22.39
C VAL A 238 11.74 -8.31 -23.29
N THR A 239 12.96 -8.47 -23.80
CA THR A 239 13.37 -9.62 -24.62
C THR A 239 14.13 -10.65 -23.78
N GLY A 240 14.09 -11.92 -24.19
CA GLY A 240 14.91 -12.99 -23.59
C GLY A 240 14.47 -13.54 -22.22
N HIS A 241 13.45 -12.98 -21.55
CA HIS A 241 13.02 -13.47 -20.23
C HIS A 241 11.50 -13.42 -20.00
N GLU A 242 10.75 -14.43 -20.45
CA GLU A 242 9.27 -14.44 -20.43
C GLU A 242 8.64 -14.19 -19.04
N ARG A 243 9.17 -14.80 -17.97
CA ARG A 243 8.64 -14.58 -16.59
C ARG A 243 8.70 -13.10 -16.20
N MET A 244 9.77 -12.40 -16.58
CA MET A 244 10.00 -10.98 -16.28
C MET A 244 9.12 -10.10 -17.17
N ALA A 245 9.04 -10.37 -18.47
CA ALA A 245 8.13 -9.67 -19.38
C ALA A 245 6.67 -9.76 -18.91
N ALA A 246 6.24 -10.94 -18.43
CA ALA A 246 4.90 -11.15 -17.91
C ALA A 246 4.68 -10.52 -16.52
N LEU A 247 5.69 -10.49 -15.65
CA LEU A 247 5.63 -9.74 -14.38
C LEU A 247 5.50 -8.24 -14.65
N LEU A 248 6.38 -7.67 -15.47
CA LEU A 248 6.42 -6.23 -15.75
C LEU A 248 5.14 -5.74 -16.45
N LYS A 249 4.66 -6.47 -17.47
CA LYS A 249 3.38 -6.15 -18.13
C LYS A 249 2.21 -6.14 -17.14
N ARG A 250 2.19 -7.06 -16.18
CA ARG A 250 1.15 -7.11 -15.12
C ARG A 250 1.34 -5.97 -14.12
N GLY A 251 2.56 -5.77 -13.64
CA GLY A 251 2.92 -4.73 -12.68
C GLY A 251 2.55 -3.32 -13.17
N LEU A 252 2.90 -2.96 -14.40
CA LEU A 252 2.53 -1.66 -14.98
C LEU A 252 1.01 -1.48 -15.11
N ALA A 253 0.26 -2.55 -15.41
CA ALA A 253 -1.21 -2.50 -15.46
C ALA A 253 -1.82 -2.34 -14.05
N ASP A 254 -1.29 -3.03 -13.04
CA ASP A 254 -1.72 -2.86 -11.65
C ASP A 254 -1.35 -1.46 -11.11
N LEU A 255 -0.18 -0.91 -11.46
CA LEU A 255 0.21 0.47 -11.15
C LEU A 255 -0.71 1.50 -11.81
N GLU A 256 -1.11 1.29 -13.07
CA GLU A 256 -2.10 2.15 -13.74
C GLU A 256 -3.47 2.10 -13.04
N ALA A 257 -3.85 0.93 -12.52
CA ALA A 257 -5.06 0.72 -11.77
C ALA A 257 -5.01 1.34 -10.36
N LEU A 258 -3.84 1.42 -9.72
CA LEU A 258 -3.58 2.08 -8.42
C LEU A 258 -3.36 3.60 -8.53
N ARG A 259 -3.25 4.15 -9.74
CA ARG A 259 -2.86 5.55 -9.98
C ARG A 259 -3.94 6.54 -9.53
N LEU A 260 -3.54 7.52 -8.72
CA LEU A 260 -4.33 8.65 -8.24
C LEU A 260 -3.67 9.98 -8.64
N ALA A 261 -4.39 11.08 -8.50
CA ALA A 261 -3.97 12.42 -8.91
C ALA A 261 -4.43 13.53 -7.98
N GLU A 262 -3.69 14.63 -7.99
CA GLU A 262 -4.14 15.91 -7.46
C GLU A 262 -5.29 16.50 -8.27
N ARG A 263 -6.21 17.16 -7.58
CA ARG A 263 -7.32 17.88 -8.21
C ARG A 263 -6.83 19.25 -8.71
N SER A 264 -6.26 19.30 -9.92
CA SER A 264 -6.08 20.60 -10.61
C SER A 264 -7.43 21.19 -11.04
N SER A 265 -7.55 22.51 -10.83
CA SER A 265 -8.70 23.35 -11.18
C SER A 265 -8.65 23.91 -12.60
N ALA A 266 -7.50 23.83 -13.29
CA ALA A 266 -7.33 24.37 -14.64
C ALA A 266 -7.28 23.26 -15.70
N ALA A 267 -7.98 23.46 -16.82
CA ALA A 267 -7.86 22.58 -17.97
C ALA A 267 -6.53 22.83 -18.70
N GLY A 268 -5.71 21.79 -18.86
CA GLY A 268 -4.44 21.85 -19.59
C GLY A 268 -3.16 21.89 -18.74
N GLU A 269 -3.26 21.97 -17.40
CA GLU A 269 -2.10 21.79 -16.53
C GLU A 269 -1.60 20.34 -16.50
N ARG A 270 -0.29 20.15 -16.29
CA ARG A 270 0.29 18.84 -15.97
C ARG A 270 -0.31 18.35 -14.64
N GLU A 271 -0.83 17.14 -14.66
CA GLU A 271 -1.39 16.49 -13.48
C GLU A 271 -0.27 15.94 -12.58
N ASP A 272 -0.31 16.26 -11.29
CA ASP A 272 0.55 15.61 -10.30
C ASP A 272 -0.09 14.28 -9.92
N GLN A 273 0.56 13.19 -10.31
CA GLN A 273 0.06 11.83 -10.18
C GLN A 273 0.99 11.02 -9.29
N PHE A 274 0.42 10.08 -8.57
CA PHE A 274 1.13 9.15 -7.70
C PHE A 274 0.43 7.78 -7.73
N VAL A 275 1.07 6.78 -7.12
CA VAL A 275 0.53 5.42 -6.96
C VAL A 275 0.04 5.25 -5.52
N ALA A 276 -1.21 4.81 -5.35
CA ALA A 276 -1.78 4.51 -4.04
C ALA A 276 -1.09 3.32 -3.37
N ALA A 277 -1.06 3.29 -2.02
CA ALA A 277 -0.34 2.26 -1.29
C ALA A 277 -0.79 0.84 -1.62
N GLY A 278 -2.08 0.51 -1.66
CA GLY A 278 -2.51 -0.82 -2.10
C GLY A 278 -3.97 -1.18 -1.89
N CYS A 279 -4.50 -2.02 -2.77
CA CYS A 279 -5.81 -2.64 -2.61
C CYS A 279 -5.68 -3.91 -1.73
N PRO A 280 -6.62 -4.19 -0.80
CA PRO A 280 -7.85 -3.44 -0.51
C PRO A 280 -7.77 -2.45 0.66
N TRP A 281 -6.78 -2.56 1.56
CA TRP A 281 -6.80 -1.88 2.86
C TRP A 281 -6.18 -0.46 2.88
N PHE A 282 -5.45 -0.09 1.83
CA PHE A 282 -4.56 1.08 1.80
C PHE A 282 -4.69 1.85 0.48
N LEU A 283 -5.91 1.96 -0.07
CA LEU A 283 -6.15 2.55 -1.39
C LEU A 283 -6.20 4.08 -1.36
N GLY A 284 -5.14 4.68 -0.81
CA GLY A 284 -4.97 6.13 -0.67
C GLY A 284 -3.52 6.57 -0.86
N LEU A 285 -3.26 7.86 -0.62
CA LEU A 285 -1.91 8.41 -0.60
C LEU A 285 -1.22 8.02 0.70
N PHE A 286 -0.12 7.28 0.62
CA PHE A 286 0.79 7.04 1.74
C PHE A 286 2.17 7.56 1.37
N GLY A 287 2.77 8.38 2.22
CA GLY A 287 3.99 9.12 1.87
C GLY A 287 5.13 8.18 1.45
N ARG A 288 5.48 7.26 2.35
CA ARG A 288 6.52 6.24 2.14
C ARG A 288 6.26 5.36 0.90
N ASP A 289 5.07 4.81 0.78
CA ASP A 289 4.73 3.84 -0.27
C ASP A 289 4.70 4.50 -1.65
N SER A 290 4.11 5.69 -1.76
CA SER A 290 4.14 6.47 -3.01
C SER A 290 5.56 6.94 -3.35
N ILE A 291 6.42 7.21 -2.36
CA ILE A 291 7.85 7.49 -2.57
C ILE A 291 8.57 6.24 -3.12
N TRP A 292 8.42 5.07 -2.49
CA TRP A 292 9.10 3.86 -2.94
C TRP A 292 8.62 3.39 -4.32
N ALA A 293 7.31 3.46 -4.60
CA ALA A 293 6.77 3.18 -5.92
C ALA A 293 7.35 4.14 -6.98
N ALA A 294 7.45 5.44 -6.68
CA ALA A 294 8.09 6.40 -7.56
C ALA A 294 9.59 6.13 -7.76
N ARG A 295 10.31 5.77 -6.69
CA ARG A 295 11.75 5.45 -6.69
C ARG A 295 12.05 4.25 -7.59
N MET A 296 11.29 3.16 -7.45
CA MET A 296 11.42 1.96 -8.28
C MET A 296 11.07 2.20 -9.75
N MET A 297 10.23 3.19 -10.04
CA MET A 297 9.79 3.56 -11.39
C MET A 297 10.69 4.58 -12.11
N LEU A 298 11.71 5.14 -11.44
CA LEU A 298 12.66 6.10 -12.04
C LEU A 298 13.28 5.65 -13.38
N PRO A 299 13.65 4.35 -13.59
CA PRO A 299 14.14 3.87 -14.88
C PRO A 299 13.15 4.01 -16.04
N LEU A 300 11.85 4.21 -15.76
CA LEU A 300 10.79 4.37 -16.74
C LEU A 300 10.34 5.85 -16.90
N GLY A 301 10.97 6.78 -16.18
CA GLY A 301 10.75 8.23 -16.29
C GLY A 301 10.58 8.93 -14.95
N THR A 302 10.89 10.22 -14.92
CA THR A 302 10.86 11.06 -13.71
C THR A 302 9.51 11.70 -13.42
N ASP A 303 8.52 11.58 -14.31
CA ASP A 303 7.23 12.28 -14.18
C ASP A 303 6.34 11.73 -13.05
N LEU A 304 6.42 10.42 -12.73
CA LEU A 304 5.80 9.88 -11.53
C LEU A 304 6.46 10.40 -10.25
N ALA A 305 7.79 10.47 -10.20
CA ALA A 305 8.52 11.01 -9.07
C ALA A 305 8.21 12.50 -8.84
N ARG A 306 8.18 13.30 -9.92
CA ARG A 306 7.74 14.70 -9.88
C ARG A 306 6.33 14.84 -9.27
N GLY A 307 5.38 14.02 -9.73
CA GLY A 307 4.00 14.03 -9.26
C GLY A 307 3.87 13.66 -7.78
N THR A 308 4.55 12.59 -7.34
CA THR A 308 4.63 12.21 -5.92
C THR A 308 5.26 13.32 -5.07
N LEU A 309 6.39 13.90 -5.50
CA LEU A 309 7.08 14.96 -4.79
C LEU A 309 6.17 16.19 -4.59
N TRP A 310 5.51 16.68 -5.63
CA TRP A 310 4.58 17.82 -5.49
C TRP A 310 3.34 17.49 -4.66
N THR A 311 2.79 16.28 -4.79
CA THR A 311 1.66 15.78 -4.00
C THR A 311 1.96 15.82 -2.49
N LEU A 312 3.18 15.42 -2.11
CA LEU A 312 3.62 15.39 -0.71
C LEU A 312 4.09 16.77 -0.23
N ALA A 313 4.79 17.54 -1.06
CA ALA A 313 5.26 18.90 -0.74
C ALA A 313 4.10 19.85 -0.36
N ARG A 314 2.98 19.80 -1.10
CA ARG A 314 1.77 20.59 -0.81
C ARG A 314 1.02 20.16 0.47
N ARG A 315 1.45 19.07 1.11
CA ARG A 315 0.92 18.54 2.37
C ARG A 315 2.03 18.25 3.38
N GLN A 316 3.17 18.91 3.22
CA GLN A 316 4.21 18.89 4.24
C GLN A 316 3.67 19.59 5.49
N GLY A 317 4.00 19.08 6.68
CA GLY A 317 3.55 19.69 7.93
C GLY A 317 4.11 21.10 8.09
N GLU A 318 3.28 22.02 8.59
CA GLU A 318 3.62 23.43 8.80
C GLU A 318 3.49 23.85 10.28
N ARG A 319 2.76 23.06 11.07
CA ARG A 319 2.45 23.31 12.49
C ARG A 319 2.73 22.08 13.34
N HIS A 320 2.69 22.26 14.66
CA HIS A 320 2.69 21.16 15.62
C HIS A 320 1.25 20.83 16.02
N ASP A 321 0.81 19.59 15.77
CA ASP A 321 -0.55 19.13 16.07
C ASP A 321 -0.45 17.66 16.54
N SER A 322 -0.74 17.41 17.82
CA SER A 322 -0.55 16.10 18.46
C SER A 322 -1.58 15.05 18.05
N PHE A 323 -2.71 15.46 17.46
CA PHE A 323 -3.72 14.53 16.98
C PHE A 323 -3.38 14.03 15.57
N THR A 324 -2.91 14.89 14.70
CA THR A 324 -2.40 14.51 13.37
C THR A 324 -0.96 14.01 13.38
N GLU A 325 -0.25 14.19 14.50
CA GLU A 325 1.21 14.03 14.64
C GLU A 325 2.02 14.89 13.66
N GLU A 326 1.40 15.99 13.19
CA GLU A 326 2.03 16.97 12.31
C GLU A 326 3.15 17.70 13.06
N ALA A 327 4.26 17.91 12.36
CA ALA A 327 5.34 18.77 12.77
C ALA A 327 5.90 19.53 11.55
N PRO A 328 6.45 20.75 11.72
CA PRO A 328 7.02 21.51 10.61
C PRO A 328 8.08 20.71 9.84
N GLY A 329 7.92 20.60 8.52
CA GLY A 329 8.80 19.85 7.62
C GLY A 329 8.49 18.36 7.48
N ARG A 330 7.65 17.78 8.34
CA ARG A 330 7.33 16.34 8.32
C ARG A 330 6.48 15.98 7.09
N ILE A 331 6.77 14.85 6.46
CA ILE A 331 5.96 14.31 5.36
C ILE A 331 4.90 13.36 5.95
N LEU A 332 3.69 13.36 5.39
CA LEU A 332 2.58 12.56 5.91
C LEU A 332 2.84 11.05 5.84
N HIS A 333 2.26 10.31 6.79
CA HIS A 333 2.13 8.86 6.74
C HIS A 333 1.05 8.50 5.71
N GLU A 334 -0.19 8.97 5.91
CA GLU A 334 -1.32 8.68 5.04
C GLU A 334 -2.32 9.84 4.91
N LEU A 335 -3.05 9.84 3.80
CA LEU A 335 -4.24 10.66 3.56
C LEU A 335 -5.42 9.74 3.17
N ARG A 336 -6.43 9.73 4.04
CA ARG A 336 -7.68 8.96 3.96
C ARG A 336 -8.87 9.86 3.64
N PRO A 337 -9.98 9.30 3.13
CA PRO A 337 -11.25 10.01 2.93
C PRO A 337 -11.80 10.72 4.18
N ALA A 338 -11.64 10.12 5.36
CA ALA A 338 -12.16 10.59 6.64
C ALA A 338 -11.28 10.10 7.82
N GLU A 339 -11.62 10.49 9.05
CA GLU A 339 -11.08 9.84 10.26
C GLU A 339 -11.46 8.35 10.25
N THR A 340 -10.48 7.50 10.56
CA THR A 340 -10.58 6.05 10.48
C THR A 340 -10.48 5.44 11.88
N ARG A 341 -11.36 4.47 12.20
CA ARG A 341 -11.40 3.76 13.48
C ARG A 341 -11.15 2.28 13.22
N HIS A 342 -10.14 1.70 13.88
CA HIS A 342 -9.63 0.37 13.52
C HIS A 342 -10.22 -0.79 14.37
N GLY A 343 -11.14 -0.49 15.28
CA GLY A 343 -11.85 -1.49 16.12
C GLY A 343 -11.08 -1.96 17.36
N ASP A 344 -9.77 -1.77 17.38
CA ASP A 344 -8.82 -2.09 18.47
C ASP A 344 -8.56 -0.91 19.44
N GLY A 345 -9.28 0.20 19.25
CA GLY A 345 -9.07 1.46 19.98
C GLY A 345 -8.19 2.47 19.25
N MET A 346 -7.49 2.09 18.17
CA MET A 346 -6.74 3.02 17.33
C MET A 346 -7.68 3.89 16.48
N VAL A 347 -7.39 5.19 16.45
CA VAL A 347 -8.15 6.19 15.69
C VAL A 347 -7.17 7.09 14.95
N LEU A 348 -7.16 7.02 13.62
CA LEU A 348 -6.25 7.80 12.77
C LEU A 348 -7.02 8.93 12.04
N PRO A 349 -6.55 10.19 12.11
CA PRO A 349 -7.18 11.29 11.39
C PRO A 349 -7.01 11.14 9.88
N ALA A 350 -7.91 11.78 9.12
CA ALA A 350 -7.88 11.78 7.66
C ALA A 350 -6.53 12.23 7.06
N ARG A 351 -5.79 13.10 7.75
CA ARG A 351 -4.40 13.47 7.45
C ARG A 351 -3.56 13.09 8.65
N TYR A 352 -2.69 12.10 8.50
CA TYR A 352 -1.88 11.58 9.60
C TYR A 352 -0.40 11.57 9.22
N TYR A 353 0.45 12.01 10.14
CA TYR A 353 1.89 12.23 9.95
C TYR A 353 2.76 11.28 10.80
N GLY A 354 2.20 10.23 11.41
CA GLY A 354 2.90 9.24 12.23
C GLY A 354 3.87 8.32 11.46
N SER A 355 4.76 8.90 10.66
CA SER A 355 5.85 8.26 9.94
C SER A 355 7.18 8.91 10.34
N VAL A 356 8.20 8.10 10.59
CA VAL A 356 9.57 8.56 10.84
C VAL A 356 10.43 8.49 9.56
N ASP A 357 10.03 7.67 8.59
CA ASP A 357 10.79 7.32 7.40
C ASP A 357 10.42 8.13 6.14
N ALA A 358 9.17 8.57 5.98
CA ALA A 358 8.73 9.30 4.78
C ALA A 358 9.47 10.64 4.60
N THR A 359 9.82 11.33 5.69
CA THR A 359 10.50 12.63 5.63
C THR A 359 11.93 12.55 5.06
N PRO A 360 12.84 11.67 5.54
CA PRO A 360 14.13 11.48 4.86
C PRO A 360 13.98 10.85 3.46
N LEU A 361 13.05 9.90 3.27
CA LEU A 361 12.80 9.28 1.96
C LEU A 361 12.36 10.28 0.88
N PHE A 362 11.63 11.35 1.24
CA PHE A 362 11.24 12.41 0.32
C PHE A 362 12.47 13.13 -0.28
N VAL A 363 13.48 13.40 0.53
CA VAL A 363 14.73 14.06 0.11
C VAL A 363 15.58 13.11 -0.76
N VAL A 364 15.61 11.81 -0.41
CA VAL A 364 16.22 10.77 -1.25
C VAL A 364 15.56 10.72 -2.63
N LEU A 365 14.22 10.69 -2.71
CA LEU A 365 13.50 10.68 -3.99
C LEU A 365 13.78 11.93 -4.82
N LEU A 366 13.85 13.12 -4.21
CA LEU A 366 14.16 14.37 -4.91
C LEU A 366 15.56 14.32 -5.55
N HIS A 367 16.55 13.84 -4.81
CA HIS A 367 17.92 13.70 -5.28
C HIS A 367 18.03 12.66 -6.40
N GLU A 368 17.47 11.47 -6.20
CA GLU A 368 17.51 10.41 -7.21
C GLU A 368 16.75 10.82 -8.48
N ALA A 369 15.56 11.43 -8.36
CA ALA A 369 14.83 11.97 -9.50
C ALA A 369 15.66 13.01 -10.28
N TRP A 370 16.37 13.90 -9.59
CA TRP A 370 17.31 14.84 -10.22
C TRP A 370 18.46 14.14 -10.94
N LYS A 371 19.11 13.14 -10.33
CA LYS A 371 20.16 12.34 -10.99
C LYS A 371 19.63 11.56 -12.19
N TRP A 372 18.36 11.15 -12.18
CA TRP A 372 17.64 10.54 -13.31
C TRP A 372 17.12 11.56 -14.37
N GLY A 373 17.42 12.86 -14.22
CA GLY A 373 17.09 13.89 -15.21
C GLY A 373 15.81 14.69 -14.95
N LEU A 374 15.29 14.72 -13.71
CA LEU A 374 14.27 15.69 -13.32
C LEU A 374 14.83 17.12 -13.54
N PRO A 375 14.12 18.03 -14.23
CA PRO A 375 14.65 19.34 -14.57
C PRO A 375 15.09 20.15 -13.33
N GLU A 376 16.24 20.82 -13.43
CA GLU A 376 16.81 21.64 -12.35
C GLU A 376 15.84 22.73 -11.84
N LYS A 377 14.92 23.19 -12.70
CA LYS A 377 13.81 24.08 -12.30
C LYS A 377 12.90 23.45 -11.25
N GLU A 378 12.52 22.19 -11.42
CA GLU A 378 11.70 21.45 -10.44
C GLU A 378 12.48 21.25 -9.14
N LEU A 379 13.78 20.88 -9.23
CA LEU A 379 14.66 20.77 -8.07
C LEU A 379 14.72 22.07 -7.26
N LYS A 380 14.91 23.22 -7.93
CA LYS A 380 14.94 24.55 -7.29
C LYS A 380 13.62 24.92 -6.62
N LEU A 381 12.48 24.53 -7.22
CA LEU A 381 11.15 24.77 -6.66
C LEU A 381 10.81 23.86 -5.48
N LEU A 382 11.36 22.63 -5.46
CA LEU A 382 11.18 21.66 -4.36
C LEU A 382 12.22 21.82 -3.24
N LEU A 383 13.32 22.53 -3.46
CA LEU A 383 14.38 22.76 -2.46
C LEU A 383 13.88 23.35 -1.12
N PRO A 384 12.93 24.31 -1.06
CA PRO A 384 12.37 24.79 0.20
C PRO A 384 11.72 23.68 1.04
N HIS A 385 11.05 22.73 0.37
CA HIS A 385 10.42 21.58 1.02
C HIS A 385 11.46 20.55 1.50
N ALA A 386 12.49 20.28 0.70
CA ALA A 386 13.60 19.43 1.13
C ALA A 386 14.36 20.03 2.32
N ARG A 387 14.57 21.35 2.33
CA ARG A 387 15.16 22.10 3.44
C ARG A 387 14.30 22.04 4.71
N ALA A 388 12.98 22.09 4.59
CA ALA A 388 12.07 21.91 5.73
C ALA A 388 12.11 20.45 6.25
N ALA A 389 12.12 19.45 5.36
CA ALA A 389 12.27 18.05 5.71
C ALA A 389 13.61 17.76 6.43
N MET A 390 14.72 18.32 5.95
CA MET A 390 16.02 18.15 6.59
C MET A 390 16.12 18.88 7.93
N LYS A 391 15.44 20.02 8.13
CA LYS A 391 15.30 20.64 9.47
C LYS A 391 14.53 19.76 10.44
N TRP A 392 13.47 19.08 9.98
CA TRP A 392 12.77 18.08 10.79
C TRP A 392 13.69 16.91 11.14
N VAL A 393 14.46 16.40 10.17
CA VAL A 393 15.47 15.34 10.39
C VAL A 393 16.54 15.77 11.42
N GLU A 394 17.02 17.02 11.37
CA GLU A 394 17.96 17.56 12.38
C GLU A 394 17.34 17.60 13.78
N GLY A 395 16.08 18.03 13.90
CA GLY A 395 15.35 18.08 15.17
C GLY A 395 14.93 16.72 15.72
N ALA A 396 14.79 15.70 14.87
CA ALA A 396 14.45 14.33 15.26
C ALA A 396 15.67 13.49 15.70
N MET A 397 16.90 13.98 15.48
CA MET A 397 18.12 13.36 16.00
C MET A 397 18.29 13.63 17.50
N GLY A 398 18.43 12.57 18.29
CA GLY A 398 18.76 12.66 19.71
C GLY A 398 20.20 13.11 19.98
N GLY A 399 20.55 13.24 21.27
CA GLY A 399 21.92 13.52 21.70
C GLY A 399 22.94 12.42 21.33
N ASP A 400 22.45 11.21 21.07
CA ASP A 400 23.20 10.06 20.53
C ASP A 400 23.41 10.12 18.99
N HIS A 401 22.83 11.15 18.34
CA HIS A 401 22.73 11.33 16.88
C HIS A 401 21.82 10.33 16.15
N LEU A 402 21.03 9.52 16.87
CA LEU A 402 20.08 8.59 16.27
C LEU A 402 18.69 9.23 16.16
N ILE A 403 17.94 8.89 15.12
CA ILE A 403 16.55 9.30 14.96
C ILE A 403 15.66 8.27 15.64
N ARG A 404 14.86 8.74 16.61
CA ARG A 404 13.93 7.94 17.40
C ARG A 404 12.51 8.44 17.19
N TYR A 405 11.53 7.53 17.21
CA TYR A 405 10.14 7.89 17.47
C TYR A 405 9.74 7.40 18.86
N GLY A 406 8.93 8.21 19.57
CA GLY A 406 8.31 7.83 20.83
C GLY A 406 6.99 7.10 20.62
N LYS A 407 6.25 6.86 21.70
CA LYS A 407 4.96 6.13 21.72
C LYS A 407 3.79 6.86 21.02
N GLY A 408 4.05 8.05 20.45
CA GLY A 408 3.02 8.90 19.84
C GLY A 408 1.90 9.26 20.83
N ARG A 409 0.67 9.34 20.34
CA ARG A 409 -0.54 9.36 21.20
C ARG A 409 -0.98 7.93 21.54
N ALA A 410 -1.69 7.76 22.64
CA ALA A 410 -2.16 6.44 23.12
C ALA A 410 -3.05 5.65 22.14
N ASN A 411 -3.72 6.31 21.20
CA ASN A 411 -4.56 5.71 20.15
C ASN A 411 -4.02 5.95 18.72
N GLY A 412 -2.72 6.16 18.56
CA GLY A 412 -2.02 6.26 17.28
C GLY A 412 -1.23 5.00 16.94
N LEU A 413 -0.35 5.07 15.94
CA LEU A 413 0.58 3.97 15.64
C LEU A 413 1.67 3.87 16.72
N LEU A 414 1.86 2.67 17.27
CA LEU A 414 2.96 2.35 18.18
C LEU A 414 4.32 2.41 17.48
N HIS A 415 4.37 1.98 16.21
CA HIS A 415 5.58 1.96 15.40
C HIS A 415 5.41 2.81 14.14
N GLN A 416 6.39 3.67 13.86
CA GLN A 416 6.30 4.70 12.81
C GLN A 416 7.25 4.46 11.61
N GLY A 417 7.91 3.30 11.58
CA GLY A 417 8.64 2.82 10.39
C GLY A 417 7.71 2.07 9.43
N TRP A 418 8.29 1.30 8.51
CA TRP A 418 7.49 0.51 7.55
C TRP A 418 6.83 -0.72 8.17
N LYS A 419 7.45 -1.29 9.20
CA LYS A 419 6.83 -2.31 10.04
C LYS A 419 6.04 -1.63 11.17
N ASP A 420 4.86 -1.13 10.86
CA ASP A 420 4.03 -0.27 11.74
C ASP A 420 3.08 -1.02 12.70
N SER A 421 2.84 -2.31 12.50
CA SER A 421 1.97 -3.13 13.38
C SER A 421 2.54 -3.31 14.80
N PRO A 422 1.72 -3.40 15.86
CA PRO A 422 2.18 -3.60 17.25
C PRO A 422 3.11 -4.80 17.50
N ASP A 423 3.07 -5.81 16.63
CA ASP A 423 3.91 -7.02 16.70
C ASP A 423 5.29 -6.89 16.03
N ALA A 424 5.60 -5.76 15.39
CA ALA A 424 6.72 -5.63 14.46
C ALA A 424 8.10 -5.72 15.11
N VAL A 425 8.30 -5.06 16.25
CA VAL A 425 9.61 -4.95 16.90
C VAL A 425 9.62 -5.81 18.15
N ARG A 426 10.29 -6.96 18.04
CA ARG A 426 10.47 -7.94 19.11
C ARG A 426 11.90 -8.44 19.15
N ASP A 427 12.45 -8.63 20.35
CA ASP A 427 13.78 -9.21 20.54
C ASP A 427 13.86 -10.70 20.16
N ALA A 428 15.02 -11.33 20.35
CA ALA A 428 15.22 -12.76 20.06
C ALA A 428 14.34 -13.67 20.93
N GLU A 429 14.02 -13.24 22.15
CA GLU A 429 13.14 -13.94 23.10
C GLU A 429 11.64 -13.78 22.75
N GLY A 430 11.31 -12.85 21.82
CA GLY A 430 9.96 -12.59 21.34
C GLY A 430 9.19 -11.54 22.15
N ARG A 431 9.86 -10.85 23.08
CA ARG A 431 9.30 -9.74 23.89
C ARG A 431 9.16 -8.49 23.03
N HIS A 432 8.08 -7.74 23.24
CA HIS A 432 7.87 -6.46 22.55
C HIS A 432 8.82 -5.39 23.08
N ILE A 433 9.30 -4.53 22.20
CA ILE A 433 10.13 -3.38 22.56
C ILE A 433 9.29 -2.11 22.48
N GLU A 434 9.10 -1.47 23.62
CA GLU A 434 8.37 -0.21 23.74
C GLU A 434 9.19 0.98 23.19
N PRO A 435 8.58 1.93 22.48
CA PRO A 435 9.22 3.20 22.14
C PRO A 435 9.64 4.00 23.39
N PRO A 436 10.70 4.82 23.35
CA PRO A 436 11.33 5.34 22.13
C PRO A 436 12.41 4.43 21.51
N ILE A 437 12.23 4.10 20.23
CA ILE A 437 13.18 3.24 19.49
C ILE A 437 13.73 3.91 18.23
N ALA A 438 14.98 3.58 17.90
CA ALA A 438 15.64 3.97 16.66
C ALA A 438 15.69 2.76 15.72
N LEU A 439 14.94 2.76 14.61
CA LEU A 439 14.96 1.69 13.61
C LEU A 439 16.18 1.80 12.67
N CYS A 440 16.73 0.68 12.23
CA CYS A 440 17.97 0.68 11.45
C CYS A 440 17.82 1.28 10.05
N GLU A 441 16.75 0.93 9.32
CA GLU A 441 16.50 1.46 7.98
C GLU A 441 16.29 2.99 8.00
N VAL A 442 15.70 3.52 9.07
CA VAL A 442 15.48 4.96 9.26
C VAL A 442 16.81 5.71 9.39
N GLN A 443 17.79 5.13 10.07
CA GLN A 443 19.14 5.70 10.14
C GLN A 443 19.80 5.66 8.75
N GLY A 444 19.62 4.56 8.00
CA GLY A 444 20.05 4.45 6.61
C GLY A 444 19.45 5.54 5.72
N TYR A 445 18.12 5.73 5.76
CA TYR A 445 17.43 6.76 4.98
C TYR A 445 17.88 8.17 5.36
N ALA A 446 18.06 8.45 6.66
CA ALA A 446 18.51 9.75 7.12
C ALA A 446 19.97 10.06 6.74
N TYR A 447 20.83 9.04 6.75
CA TYR A 447 22.20 9.14 6.22
C TYR A 447 22.17 9.42 4.71
N GLN A 448 21.39 8.64 3.95
CA GLN A 448 21.24 8.83 2.51
C GLN A 448 20.69 10.24 2.19
N ALA A 449 19.66 10.69 2.92
CA ALA A 449 19.05 12.01 2.79
C ALA A 449 20.04 13.16 3.12
N ALA A 450 20.88 13.01 4.15
CA ALA A 450 21.89 14.01 4.50
C ALA A 450 22.96 14.16 3.42
N MET A 451 23.44 13.04 2.85
CA MET A 451 24.39 13.07 1.73
C MET A 451 23.75 13.62 0.45
N ALA A 452 22.53 13.18 0.14
CA ALA A 452 21.73 13.64 -0.99
C ALA A 452 21.45 15.16 -0.95
N TYR A 453 21.05 15.68 0.21
CA TYR A 453 20.80 17.11 0.41
C TYR A 453 22.10 17.93 0.32
N SER A 454 23.22 17.41 0.83
CA SER A 454 24.53 18.04 0.67
C SER A 454 24.97 18.16 -0.80
N ASP A 455 24.77 17.11 -1.60
CA ASP A 455 25.05 17.12 -3.05
C ASP A 455 24.14 18.13 -3.79
N ILE A 456 22.84 18.17 -3.48
CA ILE A 456 21.91 19.19 -4.01
C ILE A 456 22.40 20.61 -3.68
N LEU A 457 22.77 20.87 -2.42
CA LEU A 457 23.26 22.19 -1.99
C LEU A 457 24.57 22.57 -2.69
N THR A 458 25.50 21.61 -2.83
CA THR A 458 26.77 21.81 -3.52
C THR A 458 26.54 22.17 -4.99
N ALA A 459 25.69 21.41 -5.68
CA ALA A 459 25.40 21.62 -7.11
C ALA A 459 24.64 22.93 -7.39
N LEU A 460 23.83 23.41 -6.44
CA LEU A 460 23.12 24.69 -6.54
C LEU A 460 23.93 25.90 -6.04
N GLY A 461 25.17 25.70 -5.58
CA GLY A 461 26.08 26.77 -5.18
C GLY A 461 25.82 27.33 -3.78
N ASP A 462 25.75 26.46 -2.76
CA ASP A 462 25.62 26.87 -1.37
C ASP A 462 26.83 27.69 -0.87
N GLY A 463 26.65 29.01 -0.74
CA GLY A 463 27.63 29.91 -0.13
C GLY A 463 27.60 29.96 1.40
N GLY A 464 26.76 29.15 2.06
CA GLY A 464 26.50 29.17 3.51
C GLY A 464 27.12 28.03 4.33
N GLY A 465 27.87 27.13 3.69
CA GLY A 465 28.53 25.99 4.34
C GLY A 465 27.58 24.95 4.94
N GLU A 466 26.33 24.92 4.47
CA GLU A 466 25.28 23.99 4.92
C GLU A 466 25.53 22.59 4.36
N ALA A 467 26.05 22.49 3.14
CA ALA A 467 26.46 21.23 2.52
C ALA A 467 27.45 20.45 3.41
N GLU A 468 28.50 21.09 3.91
CA GLU A 468 29.53 20.48 4.77
C GLU A 468 28.96 20.10 6.14
N ARG A 469 28.12 20.96 6.75
CA ARG A 469 27.45 20.65 8.03
C ARG A 469 26.60 19.38 7.94
N TRP A 470 25.97 19.13 6.80
CA TRP A 470 25.21 17.91 6.57
C TRP A 470 26.09 16.68 6.32
N GLN A 471 27.24 16.82 5.65
CA GLN A 471 28.24 15.74 5.54
C GLN A 471 28.77 15.35 6.92
N GLU A 472 29.18 16.32 7.75
CA GLU A 472 29.63 16.03 9.11
C GLU A 472 28.55 15.34 9.95
N ARG A 473 27.28 15.76 9.80
CA ARG A 473 26.15 15.14 10.50
C ARG A 473 25.88 13.72 10.01
N ALA A 474 26.00 13.46 8.71
CA ALA A 474 25.96 12.11 8.15
C ALA A 474 27.10 11.24 8.72
N CYS A 475 28.33 11.76 8.82
CA CYS A 475 29.44 11.05 9.46
C CYS A 475 29.17 10.74 10.94
N ARG A 476 28.58 11.68 11.69
CA ARG A 476 28.19 11.48 13.10
C ARG A 476 27.10 10.43 13.27
N LEU A 477 26.06 10.46 12.43
CA LEU A 477 24.99 9.46 12.38
C LEU A 477 25.54 8.07 12.04
N ARG A 478 26.38 7.96 11.00
CA ARG A 478 27.04 6.69 10.64
C ARG A 478 27.87 6.16 11.80
N ALA A 479 28.70 7.00 12.42
CA ALA A 479 29.49 6.60 13.58
C ALA A 479 28.62 6.15 14.76
N ALA A 480 27.45 6.76 14.99
CA ALA A 480 26.49 6.31 16.00
C ALA A 480 25.87 4.95 15.64
N PHE A 481 25.48 4.76 14.38
CA PHE A 481 24.97 3.49 13.87
C PHE A 481 25.95 2.33 14.15
N HIS A 482 27.23 2.47 13.79
CA HIS A 482 28.21 1.39 14.00
C HIS A 482 28.50 1.08 15.48
N ARG A 483 28.30 2.04 16.40
CA ARG A 483 28.45 1.79 17.84
C ARG A 483 27.28 1.03 18.45
N SER A 484 26.06 1.23 17.94
CA SER A 484 24.83 0.82 18.63
C SER A 484 24.02 -0.28 17.96
N PHE A 485 24.15 -0.49 16.64
CA PHE A 485 23.27 -1.41 15.90
C PHE A 485 23.82 -2.81 15.66
N TRP A 486 25.12 -3.06 15.82
CA TRP A 486 25.69 -4.37 15.44
C TRP A 486 25.60 -5.41 16.56
N ILE A 487 25.00 -6.55 16.22
CA ILE A 487 24.93 -7.75 17.05
C ILE A 487 25.93 -8.77 16.54
N THR A 488 26.66 -9.42 17.45
CA THR A 488 27.45 -10.62 17.18
C THR A 488 26.86 -11.78 17.97
N GLU A 489 26.36 -12.79 17.28
CA GLU A 489 25.83 -14.02 17.90
C GLU A 489 26.95 -14.93 18.43
N PRO A 490 26.66 -15.86 19.36
CA PRO A 490 27.65 -16.80 19.90
C PRO A 490 28.37 -17.66 18.85
N LYS A 491 27.79 -17.83 17.66
CA LYS A 491 28.39 -18.56 16.51
C LYS A 491 29.24 -17.66 15.59
N GLY A 492 29.52 -16.42 15.99
CA GLY A 492 30.33 -15.46 15.23
C GLY A 492 29.59 -14.72 14.10
N ARG A 493 28.33 -15.07 13.80
CA ARG A 493 27.49 -14.33 12.84
C ARG A 493 27.24 -12.92 13.36
N ARG A 494 27.60 -11.91 12.56
CA ARG A 494 27.37 -10.49 12.86
C ARG A 494 26.35 -9.88 11.89
N TYR A 495 25.41 -9.07 12.40
CA TYR A 495 24.41 -8.36 11.59
C TYR A 495 23.89 -7.10 12.29
N PRO A 496 23.28 -6.15 11.54
CA PRO A 496 22.57 -5.01 12.12
C PRO A 496 21.25 -5.44 12.76
N ALA A 497 21.03 -5.02 13.99
CA ALA A 497 19.76 -5.08 14.72
C ALA A 497 18.63 -4.39 13.95
N ILE A 498 17.38 -4.80 14.20
CA ILE A 498 16.21 -4.08 13.68
C ILE A 498 16.11 -2.67 14.28
N ALA A 499 16.46 -2.53 15.55
CA ALA A 499 16.30 -1.31 16.31
C ALA A 499 17.33 -1.18 17.44
N VAL A 500 17.40 0.00 18.03
CA VAL A 500 18.01 0.27 19.33
C VAL A 500 16.92 0.76 20.29
N ASP A 501 16.88 0.18 21.50
CA ASP A 501 15.90 0.49 22.55
C ASP A 501 16.15 1.86 23.23
N ALA A 502 15.32 2.21 24.21
CA ALA A 502 15.39 3.51 24.91
C ALA A 502 16.68 3.66 25.72
N GLU A 503 17.20 2.56 26.26
CA GLU A 503 18.42 2.45 27.06
C GLU A 503 19.70 2.45 26.21
N GLY A 504 19.58 2.20 24.89
CA GLY A 504 20.68 2.21 23.94
C GLY A 504 21.20 0.83 23.52
N HIS A 505 20.51 -0.26 23.88
CA HIS A 505 20.87 -1.61 23.49
C HIS A 505 20.31 -1.99 22.10
N PRO A 506 21.06 -2.76 21.29
CA PRO A 506 20.54 -3.34 20.05
C PRO A 506 19.47 -4.40 20.34
N VAL A 507 18.31 -4.27 19.68
CA VAL A 507 17.22 -5.25 19.75
C VAL A 507 17.63 -6.52 19.01
N SER A 508 17.76 -7.61 19.77
CA SER A 508 18.23 -8.90 19.26
C SER A 508 17.24 -9.57 18.30
N GLY A 509 17.73 -10.52 17.50
CA GLY A 509 16.90 -11.30 16.59
C GLY A 509 16.98 -10.84 15.13
N LEU A 510 17.20 -11.82 14.25
CA LEU A 510 17.41 -11.61 12.83
C LEU A 510 16.10 -11.22 12.10
N THR A 511 16.14 -10.11 11.35
CA THR A 511 15.00 -9.57 10.59
C THR A 511 15.44 -8.99 9.24
N SER A 512 14.50 -8.72 8.35
CA SER A 512 14.78 -8.24 6.99
C SER A 512 15.24 -6.78 6.87
N ASN A 513 15.00 -5.90 7.86
CA ASN A 513 15.21 -4.44 7.75
C ASN A 513 16.64 -4.06 7.30
N MET A 514 17.64 -4.86 7.68
CA MET A 514 19.03 -4.66 7.27
C MET A 514 19.25 -4.62 5.74
N GLY A 515 18.36 -5.23 4.94
CA GLY A 515 18.42 -5.15 3.46
C GLY A 515 18.23 -3.74 2.92
N HIS A 516 17.56 -2.86 3.65
CA HIS A 516 17.37 -1.45 3.29
C HIS A 516 18.65 -0.62 3.50
N LEU A 517 19.64 -1.14 4.23
CA LEU A 517 20.91 -0.47 4.50
C LEU A 517 21.87 -0.54 3.31
N LEU A 518 21.78 -1.58 2.48
CA LEU A 518 22.73 -1.87 1.39
C LEU A 518 22.90 -0.69 0.41
N ASN A 519 21.78 -0.05 0.02
CA ASN A 519 21.79 1.11 -0.89
C ASN A 519 21.71 2.48 -0.18
N SER A 520 21.83 2.52 1.15
CA SER A 520 21.86 3.78 1.90
C SER A 520 23.25 4.44 1.93
N GLY A 521 24.32 3.64 1.79
CA GLY A 521 25.71 4.08 2.00
C GLY A 521 26.15 4.19 3.47
N ILE A 522 25.31 3.75 4.42
CA ILE A 522 25.64 3.81 5.86
C ILE A 522 26.65 2.73 6.28
N LEU A 523 26.73 1.59 5.58
CA LEU A 523 27.72 0.54 5.85
C LEU A 523 29.14 1.00 5.49
N LEU A 524 30.15 0.63 6.27
CA LEU A 524 31.51 1.16 6.12
C LEU A 524 32.31 0.50 4.99
N ASP A 525 32.19 -0.82 4.84
CA ASP A 525 33.05 -1.64 3.98
C ASP A 525 32.28 -2.81 3.35
N ASP A 526 32.99 -3.58 2.51
CA ASP A 526 32.44 -4.73 1.79
C ASP A 526 32.20 -5.94 2.69
N GLU A 527 32.85 -6.01 3.84
CA GLU A 527 32.68 -7.07 4.83
C GLU A 527 31.35 -6.89 5.58
N GLU A 528 30.99 -5.67 5.96
CA GLU A 528 29.67 -5.33 6.49
C GLU A 528 28.55 -5.58 5.47
N ARG A 529 28.79 -5.28 4.18
CA ARG A 529 27.85 -5.61 3.11
C ARG A 529 27.69 -7.13 2.92
N ARG A 530 28.78 -7.89 2.97
CA ARG A 530 28.78 -9.36 2.91
C ARG A 530 28.02 -9.98 4.09
N GLN A 531 28.26 -9.50 5.31
CA GLN A 531 27.54 -9.93 6.51
C GLN A 531 26.02 -9.74 6.37
N VAL A 532 25.58 -8.58 5.86
CA VAL A 532 24.15 -8.33 5.55
C VAL A 532 23.64 -9.27 4.44
N ALA A 533 24.41 -9.48 3.37
CA ALA A 533 24.02 -10.34 2.26
C ALA A 533 23.79 -11.79 2.70
N GLU A 534 24.76 -12.38 3.40
CA GLU A 534 24.68 -13.74 3.94
C GLU A 534 23.51 -13.91 4.93
N ALA A 535 23.27 -12.91 5.75
CA ALA A 535 22.16 -12.89 6.69
C ALA A 535 20.79 -12.92 5.97
N LEU A 536 20.62 -12.14 4.89
CA LEU A 536 19.38 -12.08 4.10
C LEU A 536 19.08 -13.38 3.34
N VAL A 537 20.10 -14.04 2.77
CA VAL A 537 19.91 -15.29 2.01
C VAL A 537 19.93 -16.56 2.87
N SER A 538 20.24 -16.44 4.17
CA SER A 538 20.19 -17.55 5.12
C SER A 538 18.81 -18.23 5.16
N GLU A 539 18.79 -19.53 5.48
CA GLU A 539 17.54 -20.32 5.62
C GLU A 539 16.52 -19.72 6.61
N GLU A 540 17.02 -18.90 7.53
CA GLU A 540 16.24 -18.18 8.54
C GLU A 540 15.37 -17.08 7.97
N LEU A 541 15.80 -16.42 6.90
CA LEU A 541 15.04 -15.34 6.24
C LEU A 541 14.57 -15.69 4.82
N ARG A 542 15.37 -16.41 4.03
CA ARG A 542 15.04 -16.72 2.64
C ARG A 542 13.95 -17.78 2.53
N THR A 543 12.88 -17.46 1.82
CA THR A 543 11.82 -18.41 1.40
C THR A 543 11.93 -18.69 -0.11
N PRO A 544 11.20 -19.68 -0.64
CA PRO A 544 11.01 -19.83 -2.09
C PRO A 544 10.31 -18.65 -2.78
N TRP A 545 9.80 -17.65 -2.04
CA TRP A 545 9.00 -16.54 -2.57
C TRP A 545 9.62 -15.15 -2.36
N GLY A 546 10.76 -15.07 -1.66
CA GLY A 546 11.38 -13.81 -1.21
C GLY A 546 11.85 -13.87 0.25
N ILE A 547 12.04 -12.71 0.88
CA ILE A 547 12.53 -12.57 2.26
C ILE A 547 11.33 -12.49 3.22
N ARG A 548 11.34 -13.30 4.28
CA ARG A 548 10.36 -13.19 5.39
C ARG A 548 10.81 -12.13 6.40
N THR A 549 9.87 -11.43 7.04
CA THR A 549 10.19 -10.25 7.86
C THR A 549 10.99 -10.53 9.14
N ARG A 550 10.96 -11.76 9.67
CA ARG A 550 11.58 -12.20 10.93
C ARG A 550 12.07 -13.64 10.81
N SER A 551 13.21 -13.98 11.43
CA SER A 551 13.75 -15.34 11.38
C SER A 551 12.75 -16.39 11.85
N ALA A 552 12.59 -17.45 11.06
CA ALA A 552 11.71 -18.58 11.37
C ALA A 552 12.21 -19.45 12.54
N ARG A 553 13.41 -19.19 13.07
CA ARG A 553 13.95 -19.85 14.27
C ARG A 553 13.61 -19.12 15.57
N LEU A 554 13.03 -17.92 15.51
CA LEU A 554 12.75 -17.09 16.69
C LEU A 554 11.33 -17.30 17.25
N PRO A 555 11.17 -17.29 18.58
CA PRO A 555 9.89 -17.02 19.24
C PRO A 555 9.12 -15.86 18.61
N GLY A 556 7.80 -15.99 18.55
CA GLY A 556 6.91 -15.00 17.92
C GLY A 556 6.91 -15.00 16.39
N PHE A 557 7.70 -15.86 15.72
CA PHE A 557 7.56 -16.06 14.28
C PHE A 557 6.16 -16.61 13.93
N ASN A 558 5.50 -15.97 12.97
CA ASN A 558 4.25 -16.45 12.39
C ASN A 558 4.22 -16.12 10.89
N PRO A 559 4.13 -17.12 9.98
CA PRO A 559 4.14 -16.90 8.52
C PRO A 559 2.89 -16.17 8.00
N PHE A 560 1.88 -15.96 8.84
CA PHE A 560 0.68 -15.17 8.57
C PHE A 560 0.67 -13.81 9.31
N SER A 561 1.66 -13.53 10.18
CA SER A 561 1.74 -12.23 10.86
C SER A 561 2.18 -11.14 9.89
N TYR A 562 1.53 -9.98 9.98
CA TYR A 562 1.71 -8.85 9.08
C TYR A 562 3.18 -8.39 9.03
N HIS A 563 3.86 -8.27 10.17
CA HIS A 563 5.30 -8.01 10.23
C HIS A 563 6.12 -9.04 11.03
N GLY A 564 5.48 -10.06 11.61
CA GLY A 564 6.14 -11.10 12.42
C GLY A 564 6.55 -12.38 11.68
N GLY A 565 6.49 -12.43 10.33
CA GLY A 565 6.98 -13.59 9.59
C GLY A 565 6.44 -13.81 8.16
N SER A 566 5.52 -12.97 7.67
CA SER A 566 5.10 -12.99 6.25
C SER A 566 6.23 -12.55 5.30
N VAL A 567 6.03 -12.77 3.99
CA VAL A 567 6.95 -12.33 2.92
C VAL A 567 6.37 -11.11 2.23
N TRP A 568 7.17 -10.04 2.12
CA TRP A 568 6.77 -8.80 1.47
C TRP A 568 7.56 -8.58 0.18
N ALA A 569 6.83 -8.35 -0.91
CA ALA A 569 7.43 -8.10 -2.23
C ALA A 569 8.30 -6.83 -2.26
N HIS A 570 7.90 -5.76 -1.57
CA HIS A 570 8.65 -4.51 -1.56
C HIS A 570 9.96 -4.63 -0.77
N ASP A 571 9.92 -5.24 0.42
CA ASP A 571 11.09 -5.52 1.28
C ASP A 571 12.11 -6.38 0.54
N SER A 572 11.63 -7.46 -0.11
CA SER A 572 12.44 -8.32 -0.97
C SER A 572 13.02 -7.56 -2.17
N ALA A 573 12.25 -6.66 -2.81
CA ALA A 573 12.72 -5.84 -3.94
C ALA A 573 13.83 -4.85 -3.51
N ILE A 574 13.69 -4.22 -2.35
CA ILE A 574 14.68 -3.28 -1.80
C ILE A 574 15.98 -4.03 -1.48
N ALA A 575 15.88 -5.19 -0.84
CA ALA A 575 17.03 -6.05 -0.58
C ALA A 575 17.69 -6.55 -1.87
N VAL A 576 16.93 -6.99 -2.88
CA VAL A 576 17.44 -7.39 -4.21
C VAL A 576 18.19 -6.24 -4.88
N HIS A 577 17.63 -5.04 -4.89
CA HIS A 577 18.28 -3.87 -5.45
C HIS A 577 19.57 -3.53 -4.69
N GLY A 578 19.55 -3.65 -3.36
CA GLY A 578 20.72 -3.55 -2.49
C GLY A 578 21.84 -4.52 -2.85
N LEU A 579 21.51 -5.81 -2.90
CA LEU A 579 22.44 -6.90 -3.21
C LEU A 579 23.07 -6.74 -4.59
N ALA A 580 22.25 -6.45 -5.61
CA ALA A 580 22.72 -6.26 -6.98
C ALA A 580 23.68 -5.06 -7.11
N THR A 581 23.36 -3.92 -6.49
CA THR A 581 24.22 -2.73 -6.50
C THR A 581 25.50 -2.94 -5.69
N ALA A 582 25.46 -3.75 -4.63
CA ALA A 582 26.61 -4.11 -3.81
C ALA A 582 27.46 -5.28 -4.36
N GLY A 583 27.13 -5.84 -5.54
CA GLY A 583 27.90 -6.91 -6.19
C GLY A 583 27.52 -8.35 -5.83
N PHE A 584 26.55 -8.55 -4.94
CA PHE A 584 26.02 -9.84 -4.50
C PHE A 584 25.00 -10.40 -5.51
N ALA A 585 25.46 -10.65 -6.72
CA ALA A 585 24.62 -11.00 -7.86
C ALA A 585 23.96 -12.39 -7.73
N ALA A 586 24.61 -13.35 -7.06
CA ALA A 586 24.06 -14.69 -6.85
C ALA A 586 22.93 -14.68 -5.82
N GLU A 587 23.12 -13.89 -4.75
CA GLU A 587 22.17 -13.63 -3.68
C GLU A 587 20.94 -12.88 -4.21
N ALA A 588 21.15 -11.86 -5.03
CA ALA A 588 20.08 -11.14 -5.71
C ALA A 588 19.29 -12.07 -6.65
N ALA A 589 19.97 -12.87 -7.48
CA ALA A 589 19.33 -13.80 -8.40
C ALA A 589 18.45 -14.84 -7.68
N ALA A 590 18.95 -15.41 -6.58
CA ALA A 590 18.21 -16.40 -5.78
C ALA A 590 16.92 -15.85 -5.13
N LEU A 591 16.83 -14.54 -4.95
CA LEU A 591 15.61 -13.85 -4.49
C LEU A 591 14.70 -13.46 -5.66
N ILE A 592 15.27 -12.96 -6.77
CA ILE A 592 14.55 -12.63 -8.01
C ILE A 592 13.78 -13.84 -8.53
N ASP A 593 14.42 -15.02 -8.59
CA ASP A 593 13.77 -16.26 -9.03
C ASP A 593 12.54 -16.60 -8.18
N GLY A 594 12.66 -16.50 -6.85
CA GLY A 594 11.53 -16.76 -5.93
C GLY A 594 10.39 -15.76 -6.10
N MET A 595 10.71 -14.48 -6.35
CA MET A 595 9.71 -13.44 -6.61
C MET A 595 9.00 -13.64 -7.97
N LEU A 596 9.73 -14.10 -9.00
CA LEU A 596 9.17 -14.44 -10.31
C LEU A 596 8.24 -15.66 -10.22
N ASP A 597 8.62 -16.67 -9.43
CA ASP A 597 7.79 -17.85 -9.22
C ASP A 597 6.55 -17.52 -8.36
N ALA A 598 6.67 -16.64 -7.36
CA ALA A 598 5.52 -16.10 -6.61
C ALA A 598 4.52 -15.39 -7.55
N ALA A 599 5.03 -14.53 -8.45
CA ALA A 599 4.24 -13.82 -9.46
C ALA A 599 3.59 -14.74 -10.52
N ARG A 600 4.03 -16.01 -10.62
CA ARG A 600 3.39 -17.06 -11.41
C ARG A 600 2.34 -17.82 -10.60
N ALA A 601 2.67 -18.19 -9.37
CA ALA A 601 1.80 -18.98 -8.49
C ALA A 601 0.56 -18.22 -8.00
N LEU A 602 0.67 -16.90 -7.79
CA LEU A 602 -0.43 -16.03 -7.35
C LEU A 602 -1.40 -15.63 -8.48
N ARG A 603 -1.27 -16.20 -9.69
CA ARG A 603 -2.21 -15.97 -10.79
C ARG A 603 -3.43 -16.88 -10.63
N PRO A 604 -4.68 -16.36 -10.75
CA PRO A 604 -5.80 -17.24 -11.07
C PRO A 604 -5.52 -17.92 -12.43
N PRO A 605 -5.73 -19.24 -12.57
CA PRO A 605 -5.55 -19.92 -13.85
C PRO A 605 -6.44 -19.28 -14.92
N THR A 606 -5.86 -18.78 -16.00
CA THR A 606 -6.65 -18.31 -17.14
C THR A 606 -7.23 -19.51 -17.90
N ALA A 607 -8.52 -19.44 -18.22
CA ALA A 607 -9.36 -20.45 -18.88
C ALA A 607 -8.98 -20.83 -20.33
N ARG A 608 -7.68 -21.07 -20.60
CA ARG A 608 -7.17 -21.52 -21.92
C ARG A 608 -6.35 -22.81 -21.85
N ALA A 609 -6.29 -23.45 -20.68
CA ALA A 609 -5.59 -24.70 -20.42
C ALA A 609 -6.55 -25.88 -20.14
N LEU A 610 -7.61 -26.04 -20.95
CA LEU A 610 -8.45 -27.24 -20.96
C LEU A 610 -8.38 -27.96 -22.31
N ARG A 611 -7.28 -28.69 -22.53
CA ARG A 611 -7.26 -29.86 -23.42
C ARG A 611 -6.39 -30.97 -22.81
N ARG A 612 -7.08 -31.94 -22.20
CA ARG A 612 -6.66 -33.33 -21.91
C ARG A 612 -5.31 -33.52 -21.21
N LEU A 613 -5.34 -33.57 -19.87
CA LEU A 613 -4.47 -34.44 -19.08
C LEU A 613 -5.33 -35.21 -18.05
N PRO A 614 -5.05 -36.49 -17.78
CA PRO A 614 -5.86 -37.31 -16.89
C PRO A 614 -5.64 -36.96 -15.40
N LEU A 615 -6.63 -37.31 -14.58
CA LEU A 615 -6.66 -37.07 -13.14
C LEU A 615 -5.54 -37.84 -12.41
N THR A 616 -4.59 -37.12 -11.82
CA THR A 616 -3.70 -37.65 -10.77
C THR A 616 -3.50 -36.57 -9.70
N PRO A 617 -3.76 -36.84 -8.40
CA PRO A 617 -3.69 -35.82 -7.36
C PRO A 617 -2.24 -35.48 -6.99
N LEU A 618 -1.78 -34.29 -7.36
CA LEU A 618 -0.54 -33.71 -6.84
C LEU A 618 -0.76 -33.28 -5.37
N ARG A 619 -0.16 -34.02 -4.44
CA ARG A 619 -0.02 -33.61 -3.04
C ARG A 619 0.85 -32.34 -2.96
N PRO A 620 0.38 -31.22 -2.37
CA PRO A 620 1.25 -30.08 -2.09
C PRO A 620 2.18 -30.40 -0.92
N ALA A 621 3.49 -30.20 -1.12
CA ALA A 621 4.49 -30.34 -0.06
C ALA A 621 4.71 -28.97 0.62
N GLY A 622 4.32 -28.88 1.90
CA GLY A 622 4.62 -27.75 2.78
C GLY A 622 3.55 -26.64 2.80
N PRO A 623 3.38 -25.95 3.94
CA PRO A 623 2.45 -24.82 4.06
C PRO A 623 2.98 -23.62 3.27
N VAL A 624 2.13 -23.07 2.40
CA VAL A 624 2.40 -21.81 1.69
C VAL A 624 2.42 -20.67 2.74
N PRO A 625 3.53 -19.93 2.92
CA PRO A 625 3.54 -18.73 3.74
C PRO A 625 2.58 -17.70 3.16
N ALA A 626 2.00 -16.82 3.98
CA ALA A 626 1.21 -15.72 3.43
C ALA A 626 2.12 -14.77 2.65
N VAL A 627 2.12 -14.90 1.32
CA VAL A 627 2.54 -13.83 0.43
C VAL A 627 1.36 -12.86 0.39
N LEU A 628 1.46 -11.80 1.18
CA LEU A 628 0.45 -10.74 1.17
C LEU A 628 0.43 -10.11 -0.23
N PRO A 629 -0.75 -9.96 -0.87
CA PRO A 629 -0.83 -9.32 -2.18
C PRO A 629 -0.25 -7.91 -2.09
N PRO A 630 0.47 -7.45 -3.12
CA PRO A 630 1.35 -6.31 -3.00
C PRO A 630 0.58 -5.01 -2.68
N PRO A 631 1.02 -4.23 -1.68
CA PRO A 631 0.99 -2.79 -1.82
C PRO A 631 1.75 -2.41 -3.10
N GLY A 632 1.31 -1.37 -3.82
CA GLY A 632 1.71 -1.00 -5.18
C GLY A 632 3.22 -0.88 -5.43
N VAL A 633 4.02 -0.73 -4.37
CA VAL A 633 5.48 -0.84 -4.43
C VAL A 633 5.96 -2.17 -5.06
N GLY A 634 5.27 -3.29 -4.80
CA GLY A 634 5.60 -4.60 -5.37
C GLY A 634 5.36 -4.74 -6.88
N SER A 635 4.60 -3.83 -7.49
CA SER A 635 4.25 -3.86 -8.91
C SER A 635 5.26 -3.12 -9.81
N GLY A 636 6.26 -2.44 -9.24
CA GLY A 636 7.32 -1.72 -9.98
C GLY A 636 8.49 -2.58 -10.47
N LEU A 637 8.39 -3.92 -10.38
CA LEU A 637 9.50 -4.84 -10.67
C LEU A 637 9.72 -5.05 -12.19
N GLY A 638 10.51 -4.14 -12.76
CA GLY A 638 11.14 -4.29 -14.07
C GLY A 638 12.62 -3.95 -14.01
N HIS A 639 13.46 -4.87 -13.53
CA HIS A 639 14.91 -4.66 -13.57
C HIS A 639 15.45 -4.87 -14.99
N ALA A 640 16.06 -3.83 -15.55
CA ALA A 640 16.85 -3.93 -16.78
C ALA A 640 18.19 -4.65 -16.51
N PRO A 641 18.59 -5.66 -17.31
CA PRO A 641 19.82 -6.40 -17.07
C PRO A 641 21.06 -5.63 -17.58
N LEU A 642 21.84 -5.05 -16.66
CA LEU A 642 23.23 -4.66 -16.92
C LEU A 642 24.16 -5.87 -16.72
N LEU A 643 24.09 -6.83 -17.63
CA LEU A 643 25.10 -7.88 -17.79
C LEU A 643 25.95 -7.56 -19.02
N ARG A 644 27.11 -6.92 -18.80
CA ARG A 644 28.13 -6.76 -19.83
C ARG A 644 29.13 -7.91 -19.73
N ASP A 645 29.42 -8.51 -20.88
CA ASP A 645 30.05 -9.82 -21.00
C ASP A 645 31.44 -9.91 -20.35
N ALA A 646 31.70 -11.00 -19.64
CA ALA A 646 32.92 -11.22 -18.86
C ALA A 646 33.50 -12.64 -19.04
N ARG A 647 33.46 -13.19 -20.26
CA ARG A 647 34.21 -14.42 -20.62
C ARG A 647 34.78 -14.40 -22.05
N SER A 648 36.05 -14.02 -22.18
CA SER A 648 37.03 -14.76 -23.00
C SER A 648 38.43 -14.13 -23.00
N ARG A 649 39.37 -14.75 -22.29
CA ARG A 649 40.81 -14.64 -22.55
C ARG A 649 41.45 -16.03 -22.55
N SER A 650 41.44 -16.72 -23.69
CA SER A 650 42.61 -17.45 -24.20
C SER A 650 42.34 -18.09 -25.56
N ARG A 651 43.09 -17.67 -26.60
CA ARG A 651 44.01 -18.49 -27.41
C ARG A 651 44.50 -17.66 -28.60
N ARG A 652 45.71 -17.98 -29.09
CA ARG A 652 46.39 -17.29 -30.19
C ARG A 652 46.25 -18.06 -31.50
N SER A 653 45.97 -17.37 -32.60
CA SER A 653 46.43 -17.70 -33.96
C SER A 653 46.21 -16.50 -34.91
N ALA A 654 46.97 -16.45 -36.02
CA ALA A 654 47.16 -15.29 -36.89
C ALA A 654 46.21 -15.28 -38.14
N PRO A 655 46.18 -14.22 -38.98
CA PRO A 655 45.06 -13.89 -39.90
C PRO A 655 45.30 -14.35 -41.37
N PRO A 656 44.42 -14.02 -42.36
CA PRO A 656 44.53 -12.73 -43.07
C PRO A 656 43.21 -12.10 -43.67
N ALA A 657 43.37 -10.87 -44.19
CA ALA A 657 42.71 -10.23 -45.36
C ALA A 657 41.27 -9.61 -45.31
N ASP A 658 41.26 -8.27 -45.36
CA ASP A 658 40.52 -7.32 -46.22
C ASP A 658 39.01 -7.38 -46.50
N GLY A 659 38.36 -6.19 -46.40
CA GLY A 659 36.99 -5.94 -46.88
C GLY A 659 36.35 -4.62 -46.39
N THR A 660 36.61 -3.50 -47.08
CA THR A 660 35.93 -2.19 -46.95
C THR A 660 34.41 -2.27 -47.22
N ALA A 661 33.52 -1.36 -46.81
CA ALA A 661 33.47 -0.25 -45.84
C ALA A 661 32.04 0.34 -45.86
N ASP A 662 31.51 0.93 -44.76
CA ASP A 662 30.66 2.15 -44.86
C ASP A 662 30.49 2.90 -43.51
N ARG A 663 29.83 4.06 -43.58
CA ARG A 663 29.98 5.25 -42.71
C ARG A 663 29.21 5.27 -41.38
N ALA A 664 29.93 5.77 -40.38
CA ALA A 664 29.55 6.82 -39.41
C ALA A 664 28.11 6.91 -38.88
N LEU A 665 27.96 6.61 -37.59
CA LEU A 665 27.03 7.32 -36.69
C LEU A 665 27.77 7.78 -35.43
N ALA A 666 27.36 8.93 -34.89
CA ALA A 666 28.14 9.69 -33.92
C ALA A 666 28.10 9.13 -32.48
N HIS A 667 29.13 9.47 -31.70
CA HIS A 667 29.25 9.14 -30.29
C HIS A 667 28.05 9.64 -29.46
N GLY A 668 27.31 8.72 -28.85
CA GLY A 668 26.52 9.00 -27.65
C GLY A 668 27.40 8.94 -26.39
N PRO A 669 27.09 9.70 -25.32
CA PRO A 669 27.93 9.75 -24.13
C PRO A 669 27.88 8.44 -23.33
N GLU A 670 29.04 7.96 -22.90
CA GLU A 670 29.13 6.91 -21.89
C GLU A 670 28.62 7.44 -20.54
N PHE A 671 27.55 6.85 -20.01
CA PHE A 671 27.05 7.20 -18.68
C PHE A 671 27.97 6.59 -17.60
N PRO A 672 28.48 7.39 -16.64
CA PRO A 672 29.36 6.87 -15.61
C PRO A 672 28.59 6.01 -14.61
N LEU A 673 29.08 4.78 -14.41
CA LEU A 673 28.77 3.98 -13.22
C LEU A 673 29.19 4.77 -11.97
N LEU A 674 28.23 5.06 -11.08
CA LEU A 674 28.45 5.83 -9.85
C LEU A 674 29.19 5.01 -8.77
N CYS A 675 30.45 4.68 -9.04
CA CYS A 675 31.44 4.38 -8.00
C CYS A 675 32.17 5.67 -7.61
N SER A 676 31.46 6.65 -7.05
CA SER A 676 32.08 7.84 -6.45
C SER A 676 32.46 7.56 -5.00
N GLY A 677 33.59 6.87 -4.82
CA GLY A 677 34.24 6.76 -3.51
C GLY A 677 34.76 8.12 -3.05
N VAL A 678 33.94 8.88 -2.33
CA VAL A 678 34.42 10.04 -1.59
C VAL A 678 35.13 9.54 -0.33
N GLU A 679 36.46 9.42 -0.38
CA GLU A 679 37.29 9.28 0.83
C GLU A 679 37.21 10.56 1.67
N ALA A 680 36.14 10.69 2.45
CA ALA A 680 36.08 11.64 3.55
C ALA A 680 37.03 11.18 4.66
N ARG A 681 38.33 11.53 4.52
CA ARG A 681 39.35 11.23 5.53
C ARG A 681 39.10 12.04 6.80
N CYS A 682 38.46 11.41 7.78
CA CYS A 682 38.33 11.93 9.15
C CYS A 682 39.71 11.93 9.87
N GLY A 683 40.59 12.85 9.47
CA GLY A 683 41.93 12.98 10.04
C GLY A 683 41.93 13.62 11.44
N HIS A 684 42.53 12.93 12.41
CA HIS A 684 42.85 13.53 13.71
C HIS A 684 43.93 14.63 13.57
N GLY A 685 43.84 15.65 14.43
CA GLY A 685 44.51 16.94 14.20
C GLY A 685 46.00 17.01 14.56
N GLY A 686 46.68 17.96 13.91
CA GLY A 686 48.01 18.44 14.27
C GLY A 686 48.18 19.90 13.85
N ARG A 687 48.43 20.80 14.82
CA ARG A 687 48.77 22.22 14.54
C ARG A 687 50.23 22.33 14.06
N PRO A 688 50.57 23.37 13.28
CA PRO A 688 51.29 24.48 13.90
C PRO A 688 50.81 25.89 13.49
N ARG A 689 51.31 26.90 14.22
CA ARG A 689 51.02 28.34 14.07
C ARG A 689 51.94 29.02 13.04
N ARG A 690 51.48 30.08 12.36
CA ARG A 690 52.03 31.48 12.44
C ARG A 690 51.47 32.44 11.35
N HIS A 691 50.63 33.38 11.80
CA HIS A 691 50.63 34.85 11.58
C HIS A 691 50.84 35.52 10.18
N PRO A 692 50.45 36.82 10.00
CA PRO A 692 49.64 37.22 8.85
C PRO A 692 50.28 38.30 7.96
N ARG A 693 49.63 38.60 6.82
CA ARG A 693 49.79 39.89 6.13
C ARG A 693 48.45 40.56 5.85
N ARG A 694 48.41 41.87 6.12
CA ARG A 694 47.31 42.79 5.80
C ARG A 694 47.41 43.20 4.33
N HIS A 695 46.28 43.55 3.71
CA HIS A 695 46.22 44.76 2.88
C HIS A 695 44.84 45.45 3.02
N ARG A 696 44.81 46.76 2.79
CA ARG A 696 43.66 47.67 3.01
C ARG A 696 43.07 48.17 1.68
N GLY A 697 41.78 48.53 1.71
CA GLY A 697 41.17 49.52 0.81
C GLY A 697 40.10 48.94 -0.14
N ALA A 698 39.04 49.68 -0.52
CA ALA A 698 38.53 50.94 0.03
C ALA A 698 37.02 51.14 -0.26
N ARG A 699 36.40 51.97 0.57
CA ARG A 699 34.99 52.40 0.62
C ARG A 699 34.40 52.93 -0.70
N HIS A 700 33.10 52.72 -0.91
CA HIS A 700 32.08 53.75 -1.29
C HIS A 700 30.68 53.21 -0.94
N ARG A 701 29.99 53.63 0.12
CA ARG A 701 29.12 54.82 0.35
C ARG A 701 27.79 54.87 -0.45
N ARG A 702 26.69 54.55 0.28
CA ARG A 702 25.32 55.14 0.25
C ARG A 702 24.55 55.25 -1.08
N GLN A 703 23.34 54.70 -1.07
CA GLN A 703 22.12 55.52 -0.93
C GLN A 703 20.95 54.70 -0.37
N ALA A 704 20.00 55.36 0.27
CA ALA A 704 18.76 54.79 0.79
C ALA A 704 17.58 55.48 0.09
N LEU A 705 16.47 54.78 -0.09
CA LEU A 705 15.17 55.38 -0.34
C LEU A 705 14.08 54.48 0.24
N ALA A 706 13.17 55.08 1.01
CA ALA A 706 12.03 54.41 1.62
C ALA A 706 10.75 54.95 0.98
N HIS A 707 9.71 54.11 0.87
CA HIS A 707 8.28 54.43 0.73
C HIS A 707 7.53 53.10 0.45
N ARG A 708 6.25 52.88 0.78
CA ARG A 708 5.35 53.42 1.83
C ARG A 708 4.17 52.42 1.90
N ARG A 709 3.64 52.10 3.08
CA ARG A 709 2.33 51.39 3.17
C ARG A 709 1.18 52.34 2.83
N PRO A 710 0.03 51.80 2.40
CA PRO A 710 -1.24 52.33 2.91
C PRO A 710 -2.23 51.26 3.43
N ARG A 711 -2.98 51.68 4.44
CA ARG A 711 -4.23 51.18 5.06
C ARG A 711 -4.78 52.40 5.85
N PRO A 712 -6.04 52.46 6.32
CA PRO A 712 -7.26 51.71 5.96
C PRO A 712 -8.49 52.66 5.76
N LEU A 713 -9.69 52.09 5.56
CA LEU A 713 -11.01 52.65 5.95
C LEU A 713 -11.93 51.42 6.20
N HIS A 714 -12.57 51.27 7.37
CA HIS A 714 -13.94 51.72 7.74
C HIS A 714 -15.05 51.11 6.85
N ASP A 715 -16.25 50.81 7.34
CA ASP A 715 -16.79 50.47 8.68
C ASP A 715 -18.26 50.03 8.45
N LEU A 716 -18.88 49.28 9.36
CA LEU A 716 -20.30 49.42 9.77
C LEU A 716 -20.82 48.24 10.60
N THR A 717 -21.72 48.59 11.51
CA THR A 717 -22.19 47.81 12.66
C THR A 717 -23.65 47.38 12.52
N HIS A 718 -24.03 46.29 13.21
CA HIS A 718 -25.28 46.09 14.00
C HIS A 718 -25.49 44.58 14.24
N SER A 719 -26.14 44.08 15.31
CA SER A 719 -26.44 44.59 16.67
C SER A 719 -26.95 43.39 17.49
N GLY A 720 -26.82 43.41 18.83
CA GLY A 720 -27.32 42.33 19.70
C GLY A 720 -28.86 42.24 19.81
N PRO A 721 -29.41 41.42 20.74
CA PRO A 721 -29.14 41.63 22.16
C PRO A 721 -28.86 40.36 23.01
N ARG A 722 -28.49 40.60 24.28
CA ARG A 722 -28.23 39.60 25.35
C ARG A 722 -29.47 39.36 26.23
N ARG A 723 -29.50 38.22 26.92
CA ARG A 723 -29.80 38.03 28.37
C ARG A 723 -28.91 36.86 28.83
N GLU A 724 -28.04 36.94 29.85
CA GLU A 724 -28.20 37.21 31.29
C GLU A 724 -29.08 36.17 32.03
N GLY A 725 -28.51 35.58 33.09
CA GLY A 725 -29.07 34.50 33.91
C GLY A 725 -27.98 33.79 34.72
N ASP A 726 -27.90 34.10 36.01
CA ASP A 726 -26.76 33.83 36.89
C ASP A 726 -26.93 32.62 37.84
N THR A 727 -25.79 32.10 38.32
CA THR A 727 -25.56 31.50 39.67
C THR A 727 -26.22 30.18 40.16
N TRP A 728 -25.34 29.24 40.55
CA TRP A 728 -25.34 28.31 41.72
C TRP A 728 -26.60 27.57 42.23
N TYR A 729 -26.48 26.24 42.42
CA TYR A 729 -26.78 25.57 43.71
C TYR A 729 -26.09 24.18 43.79
N ALA A 730 -25.91 23.66 45.01
CA ALA A 730 -25.25 22.37 45.28
C ALA A 730 -26.05 21.49 46.28
N ALA A 731 -25.63 20.22 46.40
CA ALA A 731 -25.92 19.24 47.48
C ALA A 731 -27.29 18.51 47.53
N GLY A 732 -27.28 17.28 46.98
CA GLY A 732 -27.62 15.97 47.58
C GLY A 732 -28.67 15.76 48.70
N HIS A 733 -29.36 14.62 48.63
CA HIS A 733 -29.99 13.94 49.78
C HIS A 733 -29.99 12.41 49.66
N ARG A 734 -30.01 11.69 50.80
CA ARG A 734 -30.03 10.21 50.95
C ARG A 734 -31.32 9.72 51.63
N ASN A 735 -31.82 8.52 51.28
CA ASN A 735 -32.29 7.41 52.18
C ASN A 735 -33.14 6.39 51.38
N ARG A 736 -32.83 5.08 51.36
CA ARG A 736 -33.07 3.97 52.34
C ARG A 736 -34.49 3.36 52.29
N GLY A 737 -34.59 2.03 52.07
CA GLY A 737 -35.80 1.22 52.29
C GLY A 737 -35.75 -0.18 51.64
N VAL A 738 -35.89 -1.25 52.43
CA VAL A 738 -35.78 -2.71 52.10
C VAL A 738 -37.04 -3.37 52.73
N PRO A 739 -37.74 -4.40 52.18
CA PRO A 739 -37.27 -5.82 52.23
C PRO A 739 -37.77 -6.84 51.17
N SER A 740 -37.17 -8.04 51.23
CA SER A 740 -37.47 -9.26 50.45
C SER A 740 -38.46 -10.23 51.14
N PRO A 741 -39.06 -11.16 50.37
CA PRO A 741 -38.97 -12.62 50.63
C PRO A 741 -38.82 -13.46 49.32
N SER A 742 -38.55 -14.78 49.27
CA SER A 742 -38.11 -15.78 50.27
C SER A 742 -37.48 -17.04 49.61
N CYS A 743 -36.82 -17.86 50.44
CA CYS A 743 -36.15 -19.16 50.24
C CYS A 743 -36.99 -20.37 49.74
N THR A 744 -36.33 -21.40 49.17
CA THR A 744 -36.20 -22.80 49.71
C THR A 744 -35.23 -23.70 48.89
N GLY A 745 -34.60 -24.69 49.55
CA GLY A 745 -33.80 -25.81 48.95
C GLY A 745 -34.62 -27.12 48.79
N PRO A 746 -34.03 -28.34 48.64
CA PRO A 746 -32.82 -28.84 49.34
C PRO A 746 -31.86 -29.83 48.57
N PHE A 747 -30.85 -30.34 49.30
CA PHE A 747 -29.87 -31.43 48.99
C PHE A 747 -30.47 -32.86 49.14
N PRO A 748 -29.86 -34.02 48.71
CA PRO A 748 -28.68 -34.64 49.38
C PRO A 748 -27.74 -35.72 48.69
N LEU A 749 -26.49 -35.85 49.23
CA LEU A 749 -25.67 -37.08 49.54
C LEU A 749 -25.13 -38.04 48.41
N ARG A 750 -23.79 -38.22 48.23
CA ARG A 750 -22.80 -39.24 48.78
C ARG A 750 -22.51 -40.44 47.83
N SER A 751 -21.37 -41.19 47.85
CA SER A 751 -20.13 -41.23 48.69
C SER A 751 -18.98 -42.11 48.10
N GLY A 752 -17.71 -41.83 48.50
CA GLY A 752 -16.67 -42.85 48.83
C GLY A 752 -15.39 -42.91 47.95
N VAL A 753 -14.17 -43.27 48.38
CA VAL A 753 -13.57 -43.69 49.69
C VAL A 753 -12.00 -43.49 49.69
N SER A 754 -11.41 -43.02 50.82
CA SER A 754 -10.04 -43.20 51.44
C SER A 754 -8.71 -43.26 50.60
N SER A 755 -7.65 -42.45 50.90
CA SER A 755 -6.47 -42.66 51.83
C SER A 755 -5.33 -43.56 51.29
N HIS A 756 -4.00 -43.45 51.58
CA HIS A 756 -3.23 -42.91 52.73
C HIS A 756 -1.69 -42.82 52.43
N ILE A 757 -0.94 -42.03 53.22
CA ILE A 757 0.47 -42.25 53.73
C ILE A 757 1.72 -41.97 52.84
N SER A 758 2.73 -41.33 53.45
CA SER A 758 4.14 -41.08 53.02
C SER A 758 5.11 -41.89 53.94
N PRO A 759 6.41 -41.58 54.15
CA PRO A 759 7.46 -40.89 53.38
C PRO A 759 8.76 -41.74 53.26
N THR A 760 9.83 -41.23 52.60
CA THR A 760 11.22 -41.29 53.13
C THR A 760 12.24 -40.50 52.29
N THR A 761 12.84 -39.49 52.91
CA THR A 761 14.20 -38.94 52.67
C THR A 761 15.18 -39.66 53.64
N PRO A 762 16.50 -39.33 53.82
CA PRO A 762 17.23 -38.11 53.42
C PRO A 762 18.72 -38.23 52.95
N ALA A 763 19.26 -37.06 52.60
CA ALA A 763 20.63 -36.56 52.82
C ALA A 763 21.84 -37.14 52.05
N GLY A 764 22.73 -36.21 51.69
CA GLY A 764 23.97 -36.37 50.93
C GLY A 764 24.38 -35.02 50.37
#